data_AF-A0A1X7TLJ5-F1
#
_entry.id   AF-A0A1X7TLJ5-F1
#
_cell.length_a   1.000
_cell.length_b   1.000
_cell.length_c   1.000
_cell.angle_alpha   90.00
_cell.angle_beta   90.00
_cell.angle_gamma   90.00
#
_symmetry.space_group_name_H-M   'P 1'
#
loop_
_entity.id
_entity.type
_entity.pdbx_description
1 polymer ?
#
loop_
_entity_poly.entity_id
_entity_poly.type
_entity_poly.pdbx_seq_one_letter_code
_entity_poly.pdbx_strand_id
1 'polypeptide(L)'
;MDHKNDYRRRVIEVFWKWKNKNLKNEATYLSLIKAFVEEMNIKAAEYVIHFYKSHHLQSLMKCHSSWTNSQSKSTQKSLSSEKVTQRHSYQESQSFITEKPQRCSSLGGRDISYKFTSRSNSQFRGVLQHNNVFSQAFDFFCDALVTILSSDQALFHQFVELVTSDLLTHPIEREKPLRNSGSVIGCKILVNDVWTFINRARNPERALQRVLFILTQIEQVTDIACGIKDIALESGVKCTLLCAMNRKMKNKDHGPLAIACVPDTQNIIIAHDGAVDTCSLIKKYALKLKKYYQGLPANPKWSPAKARDIFEYVDLVAVSLENESKKETSLLADLFNVACGSSVLIEGIPGIGKSTLAYEMCKRWTDGSALQEYSLILLLPLRDDSVQRNWSPDKIQELIGIYLNMQSWKSEVVQKIFDDDGEGLLIILEGFDELPEDKPSNVDVLKVIMRDMSDATIIVTTRTSTTHELSKKIRFKKHIEIQGFNEDSRNRYVTTFFKNNHKQQESFKQYIDKYPVISGCLYIPLNLAILLDVITNPKFSELPKTMTELYEVLIKMLIYREIESEAPAGMLTQIPNLSEIPDPAIQDAFDNLCKLAYEGTVAGKRGQQQLVFYEREKYKTLGLMRREVKVLPNEGGDMFAYSFLHSTIQEFLAAYFIYGLTSEEIQSHLNKYNNSYKMSVTMRFLVGLTKLEGQSLILNKKMSSLNIFHQLMEVKNNLLVSQVLNQQEQITIARVSTIMTEHDFYVLGRCMALSFTTWRFGFTLRALTNKHMKMLVLGFKSVKGVMELSDHPRVKHIGLSLNQLGNDGVSSVVSLPPFILGTILELNLRATSINKECLPHCIPKIEHFSNLVTFLFHDNGFKEGEQQPLIDNLCRLKNLKKVSFSNLSPAECVTVLTESQSICKVEFYELSLASVGAVLATLHQCKILECIEMYESHIMREVVAGNLMQSLPRSFRELRLKNCAIDSNTACIIFDAVICRDSQAVQILDLGDNIIDDKGGRHLAGLIPLLALKKTLSLNEIFLHHNSFTEITIIELIDQLAWFPSDVDLVVYLSLQWEGFVNQFIEHSPIKHGALKHFEFKRPDMHPSTST
;
A
#
# COMPACT_ATOMS: atom_id res chain seq x y z
N MET A 1 67.41 40.73 15.49
CA MET A 1 66.60 40.54 14.27
C MET A 1 67.31 39.45 13.48
N ASP A 2 66.71 38.34 13.04
CA ASP A 2 65.48 38.35 12.24
C ASP A 2 64.63 37.06 12.31
N HIS A 3 64.35 36.53 13.53
CA HIS A 3 63.40 35.41 13.73
C HIS A 3 61.99 35.65 13.15
N LYS A 4 61.63 36.89 12.81
CA LYS A 4 60.38 37.21 12.09
C LYS A 4 60.40 36.71 10.64
N ASN A 5 61.55 36.64 9.98
CA ASN A 5 61.65 36.18 8.59
C ASN A 5 61.64 34.65 8.44
N ASP A 6 62.06 33.90 9.48
CA ASP A 6 61.98 32.42 9.47
C ASP A 6 60.52 31.91 9.58
N TYR A 7 59.72 32.50 10.48
CA TYR A 7 58.29 32.18 10.58
C TYR A 7 57.52 32.51 9.30
N ARG A 8 57.83 33.64 8.66
CA ARG A 8 57.24 34.05 7.37
C ARG A 8 57.52 33.05 6.26
N ARG A 9 58.74 32.51 6.16
CA ARG A 9 59.08 31.46 5.17
C ARG A 9 58.27 30.18 5.41
N ARG A 10 58.21 29.68 6.65
CA ARG A 10 57.50 28.42 6.97
C ARG A 10 56.01 28.47 6.63
N VAL A 11 55.32 29.58 6.91
CA VAL A 11 53.89 29.73 6.55
C VAL A 11 53.68 29.72 5.03
N ILE A 12 54.59 30.36 4.27
CA ILE A 12 54.54 30.38 2.80
C ILE A 12 54.86 29.00 2.21
N GLU A 13 55.85 28.27 2.74
CA GLU A 13 56.17 26.91 2.30
C GLU A 13 55.02 25.92 2.56
N VAL A 14 54.35 26.01 3.71
CA VAL A 14 53.17 25.20 4.03
C VAL A 14 52.03 25.49 3.05
N PHE A 15 51.78 26.77 2.73
CA PHE A 15 50.79 27.15 1.72
C PHE A 15 51.12 26.57 0.34
N TRP A 16 52.36 26.65 -0.13
CA TRP A 16 52.74 26.08 -1.43
C TRP A 16 52.71 24.53 -1.44
N LYS A 17 53.13 23.86 -0.36
CA LYS A 17 52.99 22.39 -0.25
C LYS A 17 51.52 21.94 -0.25
N TRP A 18 50.64 22.67 0.43
CA TRP A 18 49.21 22.38 0.46
C TRP A 18 48.54 22.71 -0.88
N LYS A 19 48.86 23.85 -1.51
CA LYS A 19 48.38 24.23 -2.84
C LYS A 19 48.81 23.25 -3.93
N ASN A 20 50.06 22.79 -3.90
CA ASN A 20 50.57 21.80 -4.87
C ASN A 20 49.96 20.40 -4.68
N LYS A 21 49.43 20.07 -3.49
CA LYS A 21 48.61 18.87 -3.28
C LYS A 21 47.17 19.01 -3.82
N ASN A 22 46.66 20.23 -3.94
CA ASN A 22 45.24 20.53 -4.21
C ASN A 22 45.04 21.31 -5.53
N LEU A 23 45.67 20.85 -6.62
CA LEU A 23 45.79 21.57 -7.89
C LEU A 23 44.52 21.65 -8.78
N LYS A 24 43.32 21.38 -8.24
CA LYS A 24 42.06 21.35 -9.02
C LYS A 24 40.82 21.96 -8.31
N ASN A 25 40.97 23.12 -7.65
CA ASN A 25 40.03 24.27 -7.70
C ASN A 25 40.41 25.36 -6.68
N GLU A 26 39.76 26.52 -6.78
CA GLU A 26 40.19 27.82 -6.23
C GLU A 26 40.36 27.87 -4.70
N ALA A 27 41.60 27.78 -4.23
CA ALA A 27 41.95 28.03 -2.85
C ALA A 27 41.96 29.53 -2.52
N THR A 28 40.96 29.99 -1.77
CA THR A 28 40.89 31.37 -1.28
C THR A 28 41.67 31.57 0.02
N TYR A 29 42.03 32.82 0.35
CA TYR A 29 42.56 33.16 1.68
C TYR A 29 41.63 32.71 2.81
N LEU A 30 40.30 32.74 2.58
CA LEU A 30 39.29 32.29 3.53
C LEU A 30 39.41 30.79 3.84
N SER A 31 39.70 29.96 2.83
CA SER A 31 39.93 28.52 2.99
C SER A 31 41.14 28.23 3.88
N LEU A 32 42.23 28.99 3.70
CA LEU A 32 43.45 28.86 4.51
C LEU A 32 43.25 29.37 5.95
N ILE A 33 42.54 30.49 6.12
CA ILE A 33 42.14 31.01 7.42
C ILE A 33 41.30 29.98 8.17
N LYS A 34 40.32 29.36 7.49
CA LYS A 34 39.45 28.35 8.09
C LYS A 34 40.23 27.12 8.57
N ALA A 35 41.15 26.60 7.75
CA ALA A 35 42.04 25.51 8.15
C ALA A 35 42.90 25.87 9.37
N PHE A 36 43.46 27.08 9.45
CA PHE A 36 44.20 27.52 10.63
C PHE A 36 43.33 27.71 11.88
N VAL A 37 42.04 28.06 11.74
CA VAL A 37 41.10 28.13 12.86
C VAL A 37 40.69 26.71 13.32
N GLU A 38 40.46 25.79 12.39
CA GLU A 38 40.12 24.39 12.67
C GLU A 38 41.29 23.66 13.38
N GLU A 39 42.54 23.97 13.03
CA GLU A 39 43.77 23.52 13.72
C GLU A 39 44.14 24.38 14.97
N MET A 40 43.24 25.25 15.45
CA MET A 40 43.41 26.17 16.58
C MET A 40 44.64 27.12 16.53
N ASN A 41 45.27 27.29 15.37
CA ASN A 41 46.42 28.17 15.14
C ASN A 41 45.98 29.61 14.80
N ILE A 42 45.28 30.24 15.75
CA ILE A 42 44.63 31.55 15.57
C ILE A 42 45.63 32.64 15.12
N LYS A 43 46.87 32.63 15.63
CA LYS A 43 47.92 33.59 15.22
C LYS A 43 48.29 33.50 13.73
N ALA A 44 48.26 32.30 13.13
CA ALA A 44 48.50 32.13 11.70
C ALA A 44 47.30 32.65 10.89
N ALA A 45 46.07 32.38 11.34
CA ALA A 45 44.84 32.91 10.73
C ALA A 45 44.81 34.45 10.74
N GLU A 46 45.09 35.07 11.88
CA GLU A 46 45.20 36.54 12.02
C GLU A 46 46.27 37.14 11.10
N TYR A 47 47.42 36.47 10.96
CA TYR A 47 48.49 36.94 10.07
C TYR A 47 48.06 36.90 8.60
N VAL A 48 47.36 35.84 8.15
CA VAL A 48 46.81 35.74 6.79
C VAL A 48 45.73 36.80 6.55
N ILE A 49 44.86 37.07 7.52
CA ILE A 49 43.87 38.16 7.47
C ILE A 49 44.56 39.51 7.31
N HIS A 50 45.64 39.75 8.07
CA HIS A 50 46.38 41.02 8.01
C HIS A 50 47.10 41.18 6.67
N PHE A 51 47.74 40.13 6.16
CA PHE A 51 48.41 40.11 4.85
C PHE A 51 47.43 40.36 3.69
N TYR A 52 46.24 39.73 3.73
CA TYR A 52 45.18 39.98 2.76
C TYR A 52 44.73 41.44 2.78
N LYS A 53 44.48 42.00 3.98
CA LYS A 53 44.11 43.41 4.16
C LYS A 53 45.20 44.37 3.69
N SER A 54 46.49 44.08 3.91
CA SER A 54 47.58 44.97 3.50
C SER A 54 47.82 44.98 1.98
N HIS A 55 47.60 43.87 1.28
CA HIS A 55 47.91 43.77 -0.16
C HIS A 55 46.72 43.93 -1.12
N HIS A 56 45.49 43.55 -0.73
CA HIS A 56 44.35 43.59 -1.66
C HIS A 56 43.49 44.85 -1.54
N LEU A 57 43.46 45.53 -0.39
CA LEU A 57 42.72 46.80 -0.23
C LEU A 57 43.38 47.99 -0.97
N GLN A 58 44.70 47.98 -1.20
CA GLN A 58 45.36 49.00 -2.01
C GLN A 58 45.04 48.88 -3.52
N SER A 59 44.57 47.71 -3.98
CA SER A 59 44.16 47.52 -5.38
C SER A 59 42.74 48.03 -5.69
N LEU A 60 41.91 48.23 -4.66
CA LEU A 60 40.50 48.65 -4.81
C LEU A 60 40.29 50.17 -4.69
N MET A 61 41.34 50.95 -4.37
CA MET A 61 41.27 52.41 -4.20
C MET A 61 41.72 53.23 -5.43
N LYS A 62 41.79 52.63 -6.63
CA LYS A 62 42.19 53.33 -7.87
C LYS A 62 41.14 53.45 -8.97
N CYS A 63 39.91 52.99 -8.75
CA CYS A 63 38.79 53.22 -9.65
C CYS A 63 37.68 54.02 -8.96
N HIS A 64 37.27 55.12 -9.60
CA HIS A 64 36.17 56.02 -9.22
C HIS A 64 36.31 56.86 -7.94
N SER A 65 37.40 57.64 -7.89
CA SER A 65 37.31 59.03 -7.41
C SER A 65 36.60 59.92 -8.46
N SER A 66 35.30 59.74 -8.67
CA SER A 66 34.51 60.57 -9.59
C SER A 66 33.00 60.60 -9.28
N TRP A 67 32.64 60.89 -8.04
CA TRP A 67 31.62 61.90 -7.67
C TRP A 67 31.51 61.98 -6.14
N THR A 68 31.42 63.20 -5.61
CA THR A 68 31.58 63.53 -4.20
C THR A 68 30.38 64.28 -3.65
N ASN A 69 30.20 64.18 -2.33
CA ASN A 69 29.33 64.98 -1.46
C ASN A 69 27.82 64.62 -1.51
N SER A 70 27.08 64.55 -0.39
CA SER A 70 27.39 65.03 0.97
C SER A 70 26.72 64.25 2.12
N GLN A 71 27.51 64.01 3.18
CA GLN A 71 27.18 63.91 4.63
C GLN A 71 26.17 62.83 5.12
N SER A 72 26.51 61.83 5.96
CA SER A 72 27.19 61.77 7.29
C SER A 72 26.30 62.26 8.46
N LYS A 73 26.15 61.59 9.62
CA LYS A 73 27.03 60.71 10.45
C LYS A 73 26.20 59.60 11.14
N SER A 74 26.65 58.35 11.33
CA SER A 74 27.52 57.82 12.43
C SER A 74 26.93 58.00 13.85
N THR A 75 27.06 57.09 14.82
CA THR A 75 28.06 56.02 15.09
C THR A 75 27.47 55.01 16.11
N GLN A 76 27.70 53.68 16.02
CA GLN A 76 28.58 52.84 16.89
C GLN A 76 28.42 52.99 18.43
N LYS A 77 28.56 51.95 19.28
CA LYS A 77 29.65 50.94 19.44
C LYS A 77 29.18 49.84 20.45
N SER A 78 29.47 48.53 20.29
CA SER A 78 30.54 47.72 20.95
C SER A 78 30.38 47.44 22.47
N LEU A 79 30.87 46.38 23.14
CA LEU A 79 31.60 45.12 22.82
C LEU A 79 31.67 44.23 24.12
N SER A 80 32.35 43.06 24.07
CA SER A 80 32.92 42.24 25.18
C SER A 80 31.94 41.28 25.91
N SER A 81 32.14 39.94 25.91
CA SER A 81 33.06 39.05 26.68
C SER A 81 32.48 38.62 28.05
N GLU A 82 32.67 37.43 28.64
CA GLU A 82 33.24 36.13 28.25
C GLU A 82 32.74 35.05 29.26
N LYS A 83 32.74 33.76 28.88
CA LYS A 83 32.86 32.53 29.73
C LYS A 83 31.83 32.19 30.86
N VAL A 84 31.32 30.95 30.78
CA VAL A 84 31.33 29.86 31.80
C VAL A 84 30.85 30.22 33.23
N THR A 85 29.81 29.61 33.81
CA THR A 85 29.80 28.21 34.34
C THR A 85 28.35 27.69 34.59
N GLN A 86 28.23 26.52 35.24
CA GLN A 86 27.01 25.70 35.38
C GLN A 86 26.09 26.09 36.56
N ARG A 87 24.91 25.42 36.55
CA ARG A 87 24.22 24.74 37.67
C ARG A 87 23.20 25.51 38.52
N HIS A 88 22.10 24.78 38.80
CA HIS A 88 21.12 24.97 39.88
C HIS A 88 20.30 26.28 39.81
N SER A 89 19.08 26.38 40.35
CA SER A 89 18.10 25.42 40.88
C SER A 89 16.81 26.17 41.22
N TYR A 90 15.66 25.48 41.24
CA TYR A 90 14.53 25.69 42.18
C TYR A 90 13.91 27.10 42.37
N GLN A 91 12.57 27.16 42.23
CA GLN A 91 11.63 27.98 43.05
C GLN A 91 11.84 29.53 43.06
N GLU A 92 10.87 30.39 43.35
CA GLU A 92 9.46 30.25 43.69
C GLU A 92 8.74 31.57 43.34
N SER A 93 7.59 31.48 42.66
CA SER A 93 6.30 32.00 43.16
C SER A 93 5.98 33.49 43.00
N GLN A 94 4.68 33.76 43.26
CA GLN A 94 4.08 35.03 43.67
C GLN A 94 3.93 36.15 42.61
N SER A 95 2.81 36.90 42.56
CA SER A 95 1.38 36.65 42.90
C SER A 95 0.54 37.91 42.60
N PHE A 96 -0.80 37.80 42.71
CA PHE A 96 -1.82 38.88 42.68
C PHE A 96 -2.10 39.47 41.28
N ILE A 97 -3.32 39.43 40.71
CA ILE A 97 -4.67 39.86 41.21
C ILE A 97 -4.61 41.38 41.50
N THR A 98 -5.34 42.30 40.85
CA THR A 98 -6.78 42.43 40.55
C THR A 98 -6.98 43.01 39.10
N GLU A 99 -8.15 43.37 38.52
CA GLU A 99 -9.51 43.65 39.00
C GLU A 99 -10.55 43.56 37.84
N LYS A 100 -11.83 43.33 38.15
CA LYS A 100 -13.03 43.60 37.31
C LYS A 100 -13.63 44.98 37.76
N PRO A 101 -14.76 45.58 37.27
CA PRO A 101 -15.87 45.00 36.47
C PRO A 101 -16.66 45.93 35.47
N GLN A 102 -17.65 45.33 34.77
CA GLN A 102 -18.94 45.93 34.27
C GLN A 102 -18.87 46.99 33.12
N ARG A 103 -19.88 47.17 32.24
CA ARG A 103 -21.34 46.91 32.30
C ARG A 103 -22.01 46.71 30.90
N CYS A 104 -23.24 46.15 30.90
CA CYS A 104 -24.21 45.84 29.81
C CYS A 104 -24.32 46.83 28.61
N SER A 105 -24.77 46.45 27.39
CA SER A 105 -26.18 46.08 27.08
C SER A 105 -26.50 45.53 25.65
N SER A 106 -27.59 44.74 25.57
CA SER A 106 -28.59 44.56 24.48
C SER A 106 -28.27 44.01 23.06
N LEU A 107 -28.76 42.77 22.83
CA LEU A 107 -29.64 42.29 21.73
C LEU A 107 -29.24 42.37 20.24
N GLY A 108 -29.22 41.19 19.58
CA GLY A 108 -29.62 41.03 18.16
C GLY A 108 -28.78 40.04 17.34
N GLY A 109 -29.38 38.92 16.90
CA GLY A 109 -28.80 37.97 15.94
C GLY A 109 -28.15 36.72 16.56
N ARG A 110 -28.66 35.53 16.22
CA ARG A 110 -28.02 34.23 16.51
C ARG A 110 -27.51 33.61 15.22
N ASP A 111 -26.27 33.92 14.85
CA ASP A 111 -25.49 33.04 13.98
C ASP A 111 -24.82 31.97 14.85
N ILE A 112 -25.08 30.70 14.56
CA ILE A 112 -24.44 29.56 15.24
C ILE A 112 -23.09 29.31 14.57
N SER A 113 -22.08 30.13 14.90
CA SER A 113 -20.70 29.86 14.49
C SER A 113 -20.02 28.88 15.45
N TYR A 114 -19.74 27.66 14.99
CA TYR A 114 -18.95 26.67 15.75
C TYR A 114 -17.46 27.04 15.78
N LYS A 115 -17.09 28.03 16.61
CA LYS A 115 -15.68 28.34 16.88
C LYS A 115 -15.11 27.44 17.98
N PHE A 116 -14.46 26.34 17.58
CA PHE A 116 -13.65 25.53 18.48
C PHE A 116 -12.47 26.36 19.02
N THR A 117 -12.45 26.60 20.34
CA THR A 117 -11.33 27.29 21.00
C THR A 117 -10.33 26.28 21.56
N SER A 118 -9.10 26.35 21.09
CA SER A 118 -8.02 25.43 21.47
C SER A 118 -7.47 25.71 22.88
N ARG A 119 -7.73 24.81 23.84
CA ARG A 119 -7.01 24.76 25.12
C ARG A 119 -6.69 23.33 25.59
N SER A 120 -5.42 22.94 25.37
CA SER A 120 -4.64 21.99 26.18
C SER A 120 -5.22 20.60 26.49
N ASN A 121 -5.12 19.67 25.53
CA ASN A 121 -5.30 18.22 25.75
C ASN A 121 -4.01 17.54 26.23
N SER A 122 -3.72 17.58 27.54
CA SER A 122 -2.55 16.88 28.11
C SER A 122 -2.86 15.50 28.73
N GLN A 123 -4.14 15.17 28.95
CA GLN A 123 -4.58 13.91 29.59
C GLN A 123 -4.74 12.71 28.61
N PHE A 124 -4.80 12.93 27.30
CA PHE A 124 -5.12 11.90 26.28
C PHE A 124 -4.07 10.76 26.08
N ARG A 125 -3.00 10.69 26.88
CA ARG A 125 -1.89 9.74 26.66
C ARG A 125 -2.14 8.29 27.09
N GLY A 126 -3.28 7.96 27.69
CA GLY A 126 -3.47 6.70 28.43
C GLY A 126 -4.22 5.55 27.73
N VAL A 127 -5.13 5.84 26.79
CA VAL A 127 -6.31 4.95 26.57
C VAL A 127 -6.30 4.16 25.25
N LEU A 128 -5.32 4.41 24.37
CA LEU A 128 -5.24 3.75 23.05
C LEU A 128 -4.59 2.36 23.11
N GLN A 129 -5.30 1.37 23.66
CA GLN A 129 -4.95 -0.04 23.53
C GLN A 129 -5.91 -0.80 22.60
N HIS A 130 -5.33 -1.69 21.79
CA HIS A 130 -5.94 -2.66 20.86
C HIS A 130 -6.58 -2.18 19.55
N ASN A 131 -6.95 -0.90 19.38
CA ASN A 131 -7.64 -0.45 18.16
C ASN A 131 -6.76 0.30 17.14
N ASN A 132 -7.29 0.42 15.92
CA ASN A 132 -6.70 1.19 14.83
C ASN A 132 -6.90 2.70 15.09
N VAL A 133 -5.86 3.32 15.65
CA VAL A 133 -5.82 4.76 16.02
C VAL A 133 -6.31 5.68 14.90
N PHE A 134 -6.07 5.34 13.64
CA PHE A 134 -6.47 6.15 12.49
C PHE A 134 -7.98 6.13 12.23
N SER A 135 -8.67 5.00 12.44
CA SER A 135 -10.13 4.95 12.34
C SER A 135 -10.79 5.58 13.57
N GLN A 136 -10.18 5.50 14.76
CA GLN A 136 -10.66 6.21 15.97
C GLN A 136 -10.58 7.73 15.81
N ALA A 137 -9.49 8.26 15.24
CA ALA A 137 -9.37 9.70 14.94
C ALA A 137 -10.44 10.20 13.95
N PHE A 138 -10.90 9.35 13.03
CA PHE A 138 -12.04 9.63 12.14
C PHE A 138 -13.39 9.49 12.86
N ASP A 139 -13.53 8.47 13.70
CA ASP A 139 -14.76 8.17 14.47
C ASP A 139 -15.23 9.37 15.32
N PHE A 140 -14.28 10.08 15.93
CA PHE A 140 -14.52 11.28 16.74
C PHE A 140 -15.35 12.36 16.02
N PHE A 141 -15.24 12.45 14.69
CA PHE A 141 -15.90 13.50 13.89
C PHE A 141 -17.06 12.99 13.02
N CYS A 142 -17.45 11.71 13.15
CA CYS A 142 -18.51 11.13 12.31
C CYS A 142 -19.85 11.88 12.45
N ASP A 143 -20.24 12.29 13.65
CA ASP A 143 -21.54 12.96 13.90
C ASP A 143 -21.57 14.37 13.32
N ALA A 144 -20.46 15.12 13.46
CA ALA A 144 -20.30 16.43 12.84
C ALA A 144 -20.31 16.34 11.30
N LEU A 145 -19.63 15.35 10.73
CA LEU A 145 -19.58 15.11 9.29
C LEU A 145 -20.97 14.74 8.73
N VAL A 146 -21.69 13.82 9.39
CA VAL A 146 -23.07 13.46 9.03
C VAL A 146 -24.00 14.67 9.11
N THR A 147 -23.89 15.49 10.16
CA THR A 147 -24.71 16.70 10.32
C THR A 147 -24.53 17.66 9.14
N ILE A 148 -23.29 17.95 8.75
CA ILE A 148 -22.98 18.82 7.62
C ILE A 148 -23.48 18.22 6.29
N LEU A 149 -23.19 16.94 6.02
CA LEU A 149 -23.62 16.27 4.79
C LEU A 149 -25.14 16.15 4.66
N SER A 150 -25.86 15.97 5.77
CA SER A 150 -27.33 15.91 5.77
C SER A 150 -28.01 17.27 5.60
N SER A 151 -27.27 18.36 5.81
CA SER A 151 -27.77 19.74 5.66
C SER A 151 -27.66 20.27 4.23
N ASP A 152 -26.83 19.66 3.38
CA ASP A 152 -26.59 20.07 2.00
C ASP A 152 -26.50 18.84 1.07
N GLN A 153 -27.54 18.64 0.26
CA GLN A 153 -27.62 17.51 -0.68
C GLN A 153 -26.57 17.60 -1.80
N ALA A 154 -26.19 18.81 -2.24
CA ALA A 154 -25.16 18.97 -3.27
C ALA A 154 -23.78 18.60 -2.70
N LEU A 155 -23.51 18.99 -1.46
CA LEU A 155 -22.33 18.59 -0.70
C LEU A 155 -22.26 17.07 -0.48
N PHE A 156 -23.39 16.44 -0.16
CA PHE A 156 -23.48 14.98 -0.07
C PHE A 156 -23.12 14.30 -1.40
N HIS A 157 -23.70 14.74 -2.52
CA HIS A 157 -23.37 14.17 -3.83
C HIS A 157 -21.90 14.39 -4.22
N GLN A 158 -21.34 15.58 -3.96
CA GLN A 158 -19.91 15.87 -4.17
C GLN A 158 -19.02 14.94 -3.32
N PHE A 159 -19.36 14.72 -2.06
CA PHE A 159 -18.59 13.83 -1.19
C PHE A 159 -18.74 12.36 -1.59
N VAL A 160 -19.93 11.91 -2.01
CA VAL A 160 -20.12 10.57 -2.61
C VAL A 160 -19.25 10.41 -3.86
N GLU A 161 -19.25 11.38 -4.78
CA GLU A 161 -18.45 11.31 -6.01
C GLU A 161 -16.96 11.15 -5.69
N LEU A 162 -16.41 12.05 -4.86
CA LEU A 162 -15.00 11.99 -4.44
C LEU A 162 -14.64 10.70 -3.69
N VAL A 163 -15.51 10.23 -2.79
CA VAL A 163 -15.28 8.99 -2.04
C VAL A 163 -15.39 7.76 -2.94
N THR A 164 -16.27 7.76 -3.94
CA THR A 164 -16.47 6.60 -4.84
C THR A 164 -15.51 6.57 -6.02
N SER A 165 -14.95 7.70 -6.43
CA SER A 165 -13.79 7.75 -7.33
C SER A 165 -12.52 7.24 -6.62
N ASP A 166 -12.28 7.72 -5.39
CA ASP A 166 -10.96 7.63 -4.76
C ASP A 166 -10.85 6.59 -3.63
N LEU A 167 -11.94 5.99 -3.13
CA LEU A 167 -11.91 5.01 -2.01
C LEU A 167 -12.86 3.81 -2.21
N LEU A 168 -14.16 4.09 -2.25
CA LEU A 168 -15.27 3.12 -2.27
C LEU A 168 -15.58 2.71 -3.71
N THR A 169 -14.69 1.90 -4.27
CA THR A 169 -14.70 1.56 -5.69
C THR A 169 -15.52 0.31 -6.02
N HIS A 170 -15.98 -0.45 -5.02
CA HIS A 170 -16.82 -1.62 -5.26
C HIS A 170 -18.24 -1.17 -5.70
N PRO A 171 -18.87 -1.78 -6.73
CA PRO A 171 -20.16 -1.31 -7.25
C PRO A 171 -21.24 -1.10 -6.16
N ILE A 172 -21.31 -2.01 -5.20
CA ILE A 172 -22.28 -1.94 -4.09
C ILE A 172 -21.98 -0.78 -3.13
N GLU A 173 -20.71 -0.50 -2.81
CA GLU A 173 -20.32 0.65 -1.97
C GLU A 173 -20.63 1.99 -2.68
N ARG A 174 -20.70 1.99 -4.02
CA ARG A 174 -21.11 3.17 -4.81
C ARG A 174 -22.62 3.38 -4.83
N GLU A 175 -23.39 2.31 -4.99
CA GLU A 175 -24.85 2.39 -5.06
C GLU A 175 -25.50 2.63 -3.70
N LYS A 176 -25.00 2.00 -2.62
CA LYS A 176 -25.62 2.03 -1.28
C LYS A 176 -25.93 3.46 -0.78
N PRO A 177 -24.99 4.43 -0.75
CA PRO A 177 -25.29 5.79 -0.31
C PRO A 177 -26.28 6.52 -1.24
N LEU A 178 -26.23 6.23 -2.54
CA LEU A 178 -27.07 6.89 -3.55
C LEU A 178 -28.54 6.43 -3.48
N ARG A 179 -28.81 5.17 -3.10
CA ARG A 179 -30.18 4.67 -2.89
C ARG A 179 -30.96 5.49 -1.85
N ASN A 180 -30.25 6.07 -0.87
CA ASN A 180 -30.79 6.88 0.21
C ASN A 180 -30.32 8.35 0.13
N SER A 181 -30.09 8.87 -1.09
CA SER A 181 -29.51 10.20 -1.32
C SER A 181 -30.27 11.34 -0.63
N GLY A 182 -29.55 12.24 0.05
CA GLY A 182 -30.15 13.39 0.75
C GLY A 182 -30.83 13.04 2.07
N SER A 183 -30.73 11.79 2.55
CA SER A 183 -31.18 11.40 3.89
C SER A 183 -30.01 11.28 4.86
N VAL A 184 -30.28 11.53 6.16
CA VAL A 184 -29.33 11.28 7.26
C VAL A 184 -28.78 9.85 7.23
N ILE A 185 -29.60 8.88 6.82
CA ILE A 185 -29.24 7.46 6.72
C ILE A 185 -28.20 7.25 5.63
N GLY A 186 -28.41 7.81 4.43
CA GLY A 186 -27.44 7.77 3.33
C GLY A 186 -26.10 8.40 3.71
N CYS A 187 -26.12 9.50 4.47
CA CYS A 187 -24.91 10.11 5.04
C CYS A 187 -24.19 9.16 6.01
N LYS A 188 -24.93 8.47 6.89
CA LYS A 188 -24.34 7.51 7.85
C LYS A 188 -23.79 6.25 7.20
N ILE A 189 -24.46 5.72 6.16
CA ILE A 189 -23.94 4.61 5.35
C ILE A 189 -22.55 5.00 4.81
N LEU A 190 -22.48 6.14 4.11
CA LEU A 190 -21.24 6.65 3.51
C LEU A 190 -20.12 6.86 4.54
N VAL A 191 -20.43 7.49 5.68
CA VAL A 191 -19.45 7.75 6.74
C VAL A 191 -18.99 6.46 7.42
N ASN A 192 -19.89 5.48 7.62
CA ASN A 192 -19.53 4.16 8.14
C ASN A 192 -18.69 3.35 7.13
N ASP A 193 -18.95 3.44 5.84
CA ASP A 193 -18.14 2.78 4.81
C ASP A 193 -16.74 3.42 4.72
N VAL A 194 -16.62 4.74 4.86
CA VAL A 194 -15.31 5.43 4.98
C VAL A 194 -14.57 5.03 6.26
N TRP A 195 -15.26 4.95 7.40
CA TRP A 195 -14.67 4.44 8.64
C TRP A 195 -14.19 2.98 8.49
N THR A 196 -15.02 2.13 7.87
CA THR A 196 -14.72 0.72 7.59
C THR A 196 -13.53 0.58 6.64
N PHE A 197 -13.43 1.45 5.63
CA PHE A 197 -12.29 1.56 4.72
C PHE A 197 -10.99 1.85 5.49
N ILE A 198 -10.97 2.87 6.37
CA ILE A 198 -9.79 3.18 7.20
C ILE A 198 -9.47 2.02 8.15
N ASN A 199 -10.49 1.43 8.78
CA ASN A 199 -10.32 0.39 9.78
C ASN A 199 -9.73 -0.91 9.18
N ARG A 200 -10.25 -1.33 8.01
CA ARG A 200 -9.87 -2.57 7.32
C ARG A 200 -8.72 -2.41 6.33
N ALA A 201 -8.24 -1.19 6.06
CA ALA A 201 -7.15 -0.95 5.13
C ALA A 201 -5.86 -1.68 5.51
N ARG A 202 -5.15 -2.21 4.50
CA ARG A 202 -3.82 -2.80 4.67
C ARG A 202 -2.79 -1.82 5.25
N ASN A 203 -2.94 -0.53 4.98
CA ASN A 203 -2.19 0.55 5.62
C ASN A 203 -3.17 1.66 6.04
N PRO A 204 -3.67 1.64 7.29
CA PRO A 204 -4.63 2.63 7.78
C PRO A 204 -4.11 4.08 7.77
N GLU A 205 -2.81 4.31 7.94
CA GLU A 205 -2.21 5.65 7.84
C GLU A 205 -2.41 6.23 6.44
N ARG A 206 -2.14 5.44 5.40
CA ARG A 206 -2.34 5.83 3.99
C ARG A 206 -3.82 5.93 3.64
N ALA A 207 -4.68 5.10 4.23
CA ALA A 207 -6.13 5.20 4.05
C ALA A 207 -6.69 6.50 4.63
N LEU A 208 -6.35 6.84 5.88
CA LEU A 208 -6.74 8.11 6.50
C LEU A 208 -6.23 9.32 5.71
N GLN A 209 -5.00 9.27 5.17
CA GLN A 209 -4.47 10.35 4.34
C GLN A 209 -5.27 10.58 3.05
N ARG A 210 -5.82 9.53 2.43
CA ARG A 210 -6.71 9.67 1.26
C ARG A 210 -8.04 10.30 1.68
N VAL A 211 -8.62 9.86 2.78
CA VAL A 211 -9.84 10.45 3.36
C VAL A 211 -9.64 11.93 3.70
N LEU A 212 -8.55 12.27 4.39
CA LEU A 212 -8.18 13.66 4.70
C LEU A 212 -7.95 14.49 3.43
N PHE A 213 -7.33 13.92 2.39
CA PHE A 213 -7.15 14.61 1.12
C PHE A 213 -8.49 14.98 0.48
N ILE A 214 -9.45 14.04 0.43
CA ILE A 214 -10.82 14.28 -0.05
C ILE A 214 -11.52 15.35 0.79
N LEU A 215 -11.49 15.25 2.12
CA LEU A 215 -12.13 16.22 3.01
C LEU A 215 -11.53 17.63 2.82
N THR A 216 -10.22 17.77 2.56
CA THR A 216 -9.58 19.08 2.25
C THR A 216 -9.86 19.63 0.84
N GLN A 217 -10.63 18.93 0.01
CA GLN A 217 -11.19 19.45 -1.24
C GLN A 217 -12.58 20.08 -1.03
N ILE A 218 -13.17 19.93 0.16
CA ILE A 218 -14.49 20.43 0.51
C ILE A 218 -14.33 21.47 1.62
N GLU A 219 -14.63 22.74 1.32
CA GLU A 219 -14.41 23.87 2.22
C GLU A 219 -15.17 23.69 3.54
N GLN A 220 -16.44 23.29 3.46
CA GLN A 220 -17.38 23.13 4.57
C GLN A 220 -16.96 22.09 5.63
N VAL A 221 -16.07 21.14 5.29
CA VAL A 221 -15.58 20.09 6.21
C VAL A 221 -14.06 20.15 6.43
N THR A 222 -13.40 21.23 6.02
CA THR A 222 -11.94 21.39 6.17
C THR A 222 -11.52 21.46 7.64
N ASP A 223 -12.33 22.05 8.52
CA ASP A 223 -12.07 22.06 9.97
C ASP A 223 -12.13 20.66 10.59
N ILE A 224 -13.07 19.81 10.14
CA ILE A 224 -13.14 18.40 10.52
C ILE A 224 -11.87 17.66 10.05
N ALA A 225 -11.41 17.90 8.82
CA ALA A 225 -10.17 17.31 8.32
C ALA A 225 -8.95 17.71 9.17
N CYS A 226 -8.88 18.97 9.62
CA CYS A 226 -7.85 19.44 10.54
C CYS A 226 -7.92 18.74 11.89
N GLY A 227 -9.11 18.64 12.50
CA GLY A 227 -9.32 17.96 13.78
C GLY A 227 -8.94 16.48 13.77
N ILE A 228 -9.40 15.72 12.77
CA ILE A 228 -9.05 14.29 12.57
C ILE A 228 -7.53 14.12 12.50
N LYS A 229 -6.86 14.98 11.71
CA LYS A 229 -5.40 14.98 11.51
C LYS A 229 -4.66 15.28 12.82
N ASP A 230 -5.15 16.22 13.63
CA ASP A 230 -4.48 16.60 14.87
C ASP A 230 -4.63 15.51 15.96
N ILE A 231 -5.81 14.89 16.14
CA ILE A 231 -5.98 13.71 17.03
C ILE A 231 -5.05 12.55 16.61
N ALA A 232 -4.95 12.27 15.31
CA ALA A 232 -4.07 11.22 14.80
C ALA A 232 -2.57 11.50 15.05
N LEU A 233 -2.16 12.78 15.12
CA LEU A 233 -0.79 13.20 15.43
C LEU A 233 -0.50 13.22 16.94
N GLU A 234 -1.47 13.62 17.77
CA GLU A 234 -1.34 13.64 19.24
C GLU A 234 -1.19 12.24 19.84
N SER A 235 -1.76 11.23 19.16
CA SER A 235 -1.72 9.80 19.52
C SER A 235 -0.33 9.13 19.47
N GLY A 236 0.76 9.89 19.32
CA GLY A 236 2.14 9.44 19.54
C GLY A 236 2.79 8.60 18.43
N VAL A 237 2.05 8.27 17.37
CA VAL A 237 2.60 7.59 16.19
C VAL A 237 3.48 8.56 15.39
N LYS A 238 4.74 8.20 15.12
CA LYS A 238 5.67 9.02 14.31
C LYS A 238 5.32 8.98 12.80
N CYS A 239 4.16 9.51 12.43
CA CYS A 239 3.68 9.58 11.05
C CYS A 239 4.37 10.69 10.26
N THR A 240 5.41 10.35 9.51
CA THR A 240 6.14 11.28 8.64
C THR A 240 5.27 11.91 7.54
N LEU A 241 4.24 11.17 7.08
CA LEU A 241 3.37 11.58 5.97
C LEU A 241 2.26 12.56 6.42
N LEU A 242 1.59 12.31 7.56
CA LEU A 242 0.63 13.27 8.15
C LEU A 242 1.31 14.59 8.53
N CYS A 243 2.53 14.54 9.07
CA CYS A 243 3.35 15.72 9.32
C CYS A 243 3.67 16.54 8.04
N ALA A 244 3.79 15.89 6.88
CA ALA A 244 4.00 16.57 5.60
C ALA A 244 2.71 17.25 5.10
N MET A 245 1.54 16.63 5.27
CA MET A 245 0.25 17.28 4.98
C MET A 245 0.00 18.50 5.87
N ASN A 246 0.38 18.46 7.15
CA ASN A 246 0.23 19.60 8.07
C ASN A 246 1.02 20.85 7.59
N ARG A 247 2.15 20.66 6.88
CA ARG A 247 2.90 21.76 6.25
C ARG A 247 2.23 22.31 5.00
N LYS A 248 1.51 21.48 4.23
CA LYS A 248 0.75 21.94 3.05
C LYS A 248 -0.54 22.67 3.42
N MET A 249 -1.27 22.21 4.44
CA MET A 249 -2.50 22.89 4.89
C MET A 249 -2.22 24.29 5.45
N LYS A 250 -1.12 24.46 6.21
CA LYS A 250 -0.72 25.77 6.76
C LYS A 250 -0.25 26.80 5.72
N ASN A 251 -0.14 26.42 4.44
CA ASN A 251 0.27 27.30 3.35
C ASN A 251 -0.90 27.69 2.42
N LYS A 252 -2.16 27.36 2.75
CA LYS A 252 -3.33 27.66 1.91
C LYS A 252 -3.97 29.05 2.11
N ASP A 253 -3.50 29.87 3.06
CA ASP A 253 -4.13 31.15 3.46
C ASP A 253 -4.01 32.32 2.45
N HIS A 254 -3.76 32.07 1.16
CA HIS A 254 -3.59 33.11 0.13
C HIS A 254 -4.38 32.83 -1.17
N GLY A 255 -5.56 33.46 -1.27
CA GLY A 255 -6.15 33.95 -2.52
C GLY A 255 -6.83 32.93 -3.46
N PRO A 256 -7.90 33.32 -4.19
CA PRO A 256 -8.65 32.42 -5.05
C PRO A 256 -7.91 32.09 -6.37
N LEU A 257 -8.11 30.86 -6.83
CA LEU A 257 -7.65 30.37 -8.14
C LEU A 257 -8.33 31.13 -9.28
N ALA A 258 -7.53 31.77 -10.14
CA ALA A 258 -8.01 32.39 -11.36
C ALA A 258 -8.41 31.32 -12.40
N ILE A 259 -9.54 31.55 -13.06
CA ILE A 259 -10.14 30.66 -14.07
C ILE A 259 -9.23 30.59 -15.30
N ALA A 260 -9.05 29.39 -15.85
CA ALA A 260 -8.29 29.17 -17.07
C ALA A 260 -9.00 29.78 -18.29
N CYS A 261 -8.33 30.73 -18.96
CA CYS A 261 -8.72 31.20 -20.29
C CYS A 261 -7.94 30.44 -21.37
N VAL A 262 -8.66 29.93 -22.36
CA VAL A 262 -8.09 29.37 -23.60
C VAL A 262 -7.56 30.52 -24.49
N PRO A 263 -6.37 30.40 -25.09
CA PRO A 263 -5.96 31.23 -26.22
C PRO A 263 -6.05 30.42 -27.53
N ASP A 264 -6.90 30.88 -28.45
CA ASP A 264 -6.90 30.40 -29.84
C ASP A 264 -5.60 30.74 -30.57
N THR A 265 -5.21 29.88 -31.50
CA THR A 265 -4.07 30.12 -32.40
C THR A 265 -4.48 30.97 -33.60
N GLN A 266 -3.82 32.12 -33.80
CA GLN A 266 -3.31 32.63 -35.10
C GLN A 266 -2.91 34.12 -35.03
N ASN A 267 -1.62 34.45 -35.21
CA ASN A 267 -1.10 35.19 -36.38
C ASN A 267 0.39 35.59 -36.30
N ILE A 268 0.96 35.89 -37.47
CA ILE A 268 2.34 36.33 -37.78
C ILE A 268 2.27 37.86 -38.09
N ILE A 269 3.25 38.77 -38.00
CA ILE A 269 4.74 38.79 -38.04
C ILE A 269 5.23 39.97 -37.13
N ILE A 270 6.49 40.21 -36.75
CA ILE A 270 7.72 40.65 -37.50
C ILE A 270 8.98 40.33 -36.64
N ALA A 271 10.20 40.39 -37.21
CA ALA A 271 11.49 40.10 -36.56
C ALA A 271 12.18 41.28 -35.83
N HIS A 272 13.11 40.95 -34.93
CA HIS A 272 14.30 41.77 -34.61
C HIS A 272 15.53 40.87 -34.38
N ASP A 273 16.72 41.36 -34.77
CA ASP A 273 17.99 40.61 -34.80
C ASP A 273 18.54 40.20 -33.43
N GLY A 274 19.34 39.12 -33.42
CA GLY A 274 20.42 38.94 -32.45
C GLY A 274 20.30 37.77 -31.46
N ALA A 275 19.16 37.10 -31.38
CA ALA A 275 18.99 35.94 -30.49
C ALA A 275 19.24 34.60 -31.22
N VAL A 276 20.07 33.73 -30.63
CA VAL A 276 20.17 32.32 -31.07
C VAL A 276 18.85 31.64 -30.70
N ASP A 277 18.05 31.24 -31.70
CA ASP A 277 16.76 30.60 -31.47
C ASP A 277 16.91 29.28 -30.68
N THR A 278 16.64 29.34 -29.39
CA THR A 278 16.72 28.20 -28.46
C THR A 278 15.67 27.13 -28.78
N CYS A 279 14.57 27.48 -29.44
CA CYS A 279 13.56 26.52 -29.91
C CYS A 279 14.11 25.68 -31.07
N SER A 280 14.89 26.27 -31.98
CA SER A 280 15.65 25.52 -32.99
C SER A 280 16.67 24.55 -32.38
N LEU A 281 17.30 24.93 -31.25
CA LEU A 281 18.25 24.08 -30.54
C LEU A 281 17.57 22.85 -29.93
N ILE A 282 16.50 23.02 -29.15
CA ILE A 282 15.77 21.88 -28.56
C ILE A 282 15.34 20.88 -29.65
N LYS A 283 14.79 21.37 -30.77
CA LYS A 283 14.42 20.53 -31.93
C LYS A 283 15.62 19.78 -32.52
N LYS A 284 16.76 20.44 -32.72
CA LYS A 284 18.02 19.82 -33.20
C LYS A 284 18.49 18.68 -32.30
N TYR A 285 18.25 18.79 -31.00
CA TYR A 285 18.68 17.80 -30.01
C TYR A 285 17.67 16.68 -29.80
N ALA A 286 16.37 16.96 -29.87
CA ALA A 286 15.33 15.96 -29.99
C ALA A 286 15.61 15.03 -31.19
N LEU A 287 15.95 15.58 -32.37
CA LEU A 287 16.34 14.80 -33.55
C LEU A 287 17.57 13.90 -33.30
N LYS A 288 18.57 14.37 -32.54
CA LYS A 288 19.73 13.53 -32.17
C LYS A 288 19.34 12.39 -31.22
N LEU A 289 18.53 12.65 -30.20
CA LEU A 289 18.06 11.61 -29.28
C LEU A 289 17.14 10.61 -29.98
N LYS A 290 16.25 11.06 -30.87
CA LYS A 290 15.47 10.17 -31.75
C LYS A 290 16.38 9.25 -32.57
N LYS A 291 17.45 9.80 -33.18
CA LYS A 291 18.42 8.98 -33.92
C LYS A 291 19.24 8.03 -33.03
N TYR A 292 19.52 8.39 -31.78
CA TYR A 292 20.17 7.52 -30.81
C TYR A 292 19.27 6.36 -30.38
N TYR A 293 18.02 6.64 -29.99
CA TYR A 293 17.04 5.63 -29.58
C TYR A 293 16.68 4.68 -30.73
N GLN A 294 16.61 5.15 -31.99
CA GLN A 294 16.48 4.30 -33.18
C GLN A 294 17.65 3.31 -33.37
N GLY A 295 18.83 3.64 -32.86
CA GLY A 295 20.02 2.78 -32.89
C GLY A 295 20.16 1.85 -31.68
N LEU A 296 19.30 1.96 -30.66
CA LEU A 296 19.34 1.06 -29.51
C LEU A 296 18.73 -0.30 -29.90
N PRO A 297 19.43 -1.42 -29.63
CA PRO A 297 18.87 -2.73 -29.89
C PRO A 297 17.70 -2.99 -28.92
N ALA A 298 16.52 -3.30 -29.45
CA ALA A 298 15.33 -3.65 -28.68
C ALA A 298 15.45 -4.98 -27.89
N ASN A 299 16.62 -5.63 -27.94
CA ASN A 299 16.79 -7.03 -27.58
C ASN A 299 17.19 -7.19 -26.10
N PRO A 300 16.62 -8.15 -25.35
CA PRO A 300 17.09 -8.45 -24.00
C PRO A 300 18.56 -8.88 -24.01
N LYS A 301 19.36 -8.38 -23.06
CA LYS A 301 20.83 -8.56 -23.00
C LYS A 301 21.32 -10.03 -22.95
N TRP A 302 20.42 -10.98 -22.70
CA TRP A 302 20.67 -12.43 -22.57
C TRP A 302 20.21 -13.25 -23.80
N SER A 303 19.46 -12.64 -24.73
CA SER A 303 18.74 -13.35 -25.79
C SER A 303 19.63 -13.73 -26.99
N PRO A 304 19.50 -14.93 -27.59
CA PRO A 304 20.28 -15.36 -28.74
C PRO A 304 19.94 -14.58 -30.03
N ALA A 305 20.82 -14.69 -31.02
CA ALA A 305 20.73 -14.01 -32.30
C ALA A 305 19.46 -14.29 -33.14
N LYS A 306 18.62 -15.27 -32.78
CA LYS A 306 17.33 -15.54 -33.45
C LYS A 306 16.16 -14.69 -32.93
N ALA A 307 16.23 -14.17 -31.70
CA ALA A 307 15.22 -13.25 -31.18
C ALA A 307 15.27 -11.85 -31.83
N ARG A 308 16.28 -11.58 -32.67
CA ARG A 308 16.39 -10.38 -33.50
C ARG A 308 15.17 -10.12 -34.39
N ASP A 309 14.35 -11.15 -34.64
CA ASP A 309 13.15 -11.06 -35.48
C ASP A 309 11.87 -10.67 -34.72
N ILE A 310 11.90 -10.58 -33.38
CA ILE A 310 10.73 -10.16 -32.57
C ILE A 310 10.70 -8.63 -32.49
N PHE A 311 10.30 -8.00 -33.60
CA PHE A 311 10.26 -6.53 -33.73
C PHE A 311 9.07 -5.86 -33.04
N GLU A 312 8.06 -6.64 -32.63
CA GLU A 312 6.81 -6.15 -32.05
C GLU A 312 6.85 -6.20 -30.51
N TYR A 313 6.64 -5.04 -29.88
CA TYR A 313 6.42 -4.96 -28.44
C TYR A 313 5.03 -5.51 -28.09
N VAL A 314 5.00 -6.48 -27.17
CA VAL A 314 3.78 -7.01 -26.58
C VAL A 314 3.49 -6.25 -25.30
N ASP A 315 2.26 -5.74 -25.18
CA ASP A 315 1.91 -4.84 -24.09
C ASP A 315 1.80 -5.57 -22.74
N LEU A 316 2.14 -4.83 -21.68
CA LEU A 316 2.13 -5.32 -20.31
C LEU A 316 0.81 -4.90 -19.65
N VAL A 317 0.24 -5.81 -18.86
CA VAL A 317 -0.86 -5.45 -17.97
C VAL A 317 -0.27 -4.84 -16.70
N ALA A 318 -0.93 -3.78 -16.23
CA ALA A 318 -0.60 -3.13 -14.97
C ALA A 318 -1.85 -2.74 -14.20
N VAL A 319 -1.66 -2.39 -12.93
CA VAL A 319 -2.70 -1.90 -12.03
C VAL A 319 -2.24 -0.57 -11.44
N SER A 320 -3.08 0.46 -11.55
CA SER A 320 -2.89 1.68 -10.75
C SER A 320 -3.18 1.37 -9.27
N LEU A 321 -2.18 1.54 -8.43
CA LEU A 321 -2.28 1.38 -6.97
C LEU A 321 -2.93 2.59 -6.27
N GLU A 322 -3.32 3.60 -7.03
CA GLU A 322 -4.08 4.75 -6.54
C GLU A 322 -5.59 4.52 -6.70
N ASN A 323 -6.04 3.86 -7.76
CA ASN A 323 -7.46 3.58 -7.99
C ASN A 323 -7.77 2.10 -7.70
N GLU A 324 -8.53 1.81 -6.63
CA GLU A 324 -8.93 0.43 -6.31
C GLU A 324 -9.93 -0.16 -7.33
N SER A 325 -10.43 0.64 -8.28
CA SER A 325 -11.06 0.16 -9.51
C SER A 325 -10.00 -0.49 -10.42
N LYS A 326 -9.68 -1.75 -10.12
CA LYS A 326 -8.75 -2.61 -10.85
C LYS A 326 -9.30 -3.00 -12.23
N LYS A 327 -9.41 -2.02 -13.13
CA LYS A 327 -9.45 -2.31 -14.56
C LYS A 327 -8.03 -2.64 -15.00
N GLU A 328 -7.87 -3.83 -15.58
CA GLU A 328 -6.70 -4.11 -16.42
C GLU A 328 -6.74 -3.12 -17.59
N THR A 329 -5.69 -2.31 -17.72
CA THR A 329 -5.51 -1.36 -18.80
C THR A 329 -4.25 -1.70 -19.58
N SER A 330 -4.20 -1.26 -20.83
CA SER A 330 -2.96 -1.19 -21.61
C SER A 330 -2.01 -0.24 -20.90
N LEU A 331 -0.90 -0.75 -20.36
CA LEU A 331 0.06 0.06 -19.60
C LEU A 331 0.62 1.21 -20.44
N LEU A 332 0.89 0.97 -21.73
CA LEU A 332 1.29 2.03 -22.65
C LEU A 332 0.20 3.10 -22.82
N ALA A 333 -1.07 2.71 -23.01
CA ALA A 333 -2.16 3.69 -23.16
C ALA A 333 -2.34 4.56 -21.91
N ASP A 334 -2.22 3.99 -20.71
CA ASP A 334 -2.34 4.74 -19.44
C ASP A 334 -1.15 5.68 -19.18
N LEU A 335 0.06 5.30 -19.66
CA LEU A 335 1.27 6.09 -19.58
C LEU A 335 1.32 7.21 -20.64
N PHE A 336 0.74 7.00 -21.82
CA PHE A 336 0.61 8.05 -22.84
C PHE A 336 -0.49 9.07 -22.53
N ASN A 337 -1.40 8.74 -21.61
CA ASN A 337 -2.42 9.67 -21.07
C ASN A 337 -2.01 10.23 -19.69
N VAL A 338 -0.72 10.48 -19.48
CA VAL A 338 -0.19 11.17 -18.29
C VAL A 338 -0.10 12.67 -18.59
N ALA A 339 -0.82 13.50 -17.84
CA ALA A 339 -0.72 14.95 -17.98
C ALA A 339 0.71 15.44 -17.68
N CYS A 340 1.17 16.47 -18.39
CA CYS A 340 2.47 17.12 -18.16
C CYS A 340 2.65 17.57 -16.69
N GLY A 341 3.91 17.73 -16.25
CA GLY A 341 4.24 17.98 -14.84
C GLY A 341 3.85 16.86 -13.88
N SER A 342 3.76 15.60 -14.33
CA SER A 342 3.37 14.47 -13.45
C SER A 342 4.53 13.59 -13.00
N SER A 343 4.47 13.14 -11.75
CA SER A 343 5.39 12.14 -11.20
C SER A 343 4.73 10.75 -11.18
N VAL A 344 5.34 9.77 -11.82
CA VAL A 344 4.84 8.39 -11.95
C VAL A 344 5.84 7.41 -11.35
N LEU A 345 5.39 6.54 -10.45
CA LEU A 345 6.18 5.40 -9.97
C LEU A 345 5.68 4.11 -10.63
N ILE A 346 6.57 3.42 -11.34
CA ILE A 346 6.31 2.13 -11.97
C ILE A 346 7.08 1.05 -11.21
N GLU A 347 6.36 0.17 -10.53
CA GLU A 347 6.95 -0.96 -9.82
C GLU A 347 6.67 -2.31 -10.50
N GLY A 348 7.44 -3.31 -10.09
CA GLY A 348 7.18 -4.71 -10.43
C GLY A 348 8.39 -5.58 -10.17
N ILE A 349 8.21 -6.90 -10.19
CA ILE A 349 9.27 -7.87 -9.91
C ILE A 349 10.40 -7.85 -10.97
N PRO A 350 11.57 -8.47 -10.69
CA PRO A 350 12.62 -8.67 -11.70
C PRO A 350 12.08 -9.39 -12.96
N GLY A 351 12.61 -9.06 -14.14
CA GLY A 351 12.24 -9.70 -15.41
C GLY A 351 10.86 -9.34 -15.98
N ILE A 352 10.05 -8.54 -15.26
CA ILE A 352 8.66 -8.21 -15.64
C ILE A 352 8.52 -7.27 -16.86
N GLY A 353 9.62 -6.69 -17.36
CA GLY A 353 9.63 -5.82 -18.54
C GLY A 353 9.75 -4.30 -18.29
N LYS A 354 10.03 -3.85 -17.06
CA LYS A 354 10.20 -2.41 -16.72
C LYS A 354 11.16 -1.65 -17.65
N SER A 355 12.35 -2.18 -17.88
CA SER A 355 13.35 -1.54 -18.76
C SER A 355 12.88 -1.57 -20.22
N THR A 356 12.28 -2.67 -20.67
CA THR A 356 11.72 -2.82 -22.02
C THR A 356 10.61 -1.80 -22.30
N LEU A 357 9.73 -1.55 -21.31
CA LEU A 357 8.72 -0.50 -21.35
C LEU A 357 9.36 0.89 -21.52
N ALA A 358 10.39 1.21 -20.73
CA ALA A 358 11.09 2.49 -20.81
C ALA A 358 11.72 2.73 -22.21
N TYR A 359 12.34 1.71 -22.80
CA TYR A 359 12.84 1.79 -24.18
C TYR A 359 11.72 1.90 -25.23
N GLU A 360 10.61 1.18 -25.06
CA GLU A 360 9.46 1.26 -25.98
C GLU A 360 8.82 2.66 -25.96
N MET A 361 8.72 3.32 -24.80
CA MET A 361 8.29 4.72 -24.72
C MET A 361 9.18 5.63 -25.60
N CYS A 362 10.51 5.50 -25.48
CA CYS A 362 11.45 6.25 -26.31
C CYS A 362 11.26 5.95 -27.82
N LYS A 363 11.06 4.68 -28.20
CA LYS A 363 10.83 4.26 -29.60
C LYS A 363 9.49 4.81 -30.15
N ARG A 364 8.41 4.77 -29.37
CA ARG A 364 7.12 5.33 -29.80
C ARG A 364 7.20 6.84 -30.05
N TRP A 365 8.06 7.53 -29.29
CA TRP A 365 8.41 8.93 -29.53
C TRP A 365 9.29 9.14 -30.76
N THR A 366 10.25 8.25 -31.04
CA THR A 366 11.09 8.37 -32.25
C THR A 366 10.29 8.24 -33.52
N ASP A 367 9.36 7.28 -33.52
CA ASP A 367 8.61 6.87 -34.71
C ASP A 367 7.32 7.72 -34.90
N GLY A 368 7.09 8.70 -34.02
CA GLY A 368 5.98 9.66 -34.11
C GLY A 368 4.62 9.12 -33.64
N SER A 369 4.58 7.88 -33.14
CA SER A 369 3.34 7.16 -32.82
C SER A 369 2.70 7.50 -31.47
N ALA A 370 3.45 8.05 -30.52
CA ALA A 370 2.97 8.54 -29.22
C ALA A 370 3.95 9.56 -28.62
N LEU A 371 3.61 10.16 -27.48
CA LEU A 371 4.48 11.04 -26.67
C LEU A 371 4.97 12.32 -27.39
N GLN A 372 4.31 12.75 -28.47
CA GLN A 372 4.75 13.93 -29.25
C GLN A 372 4.45 15.28 -28.56
N GLU A 373 3.67 15.27 -27.49
CA GLU A 373 3.52 16.37 -26.53
C GLU A 373 4.83 16.71 -25.81
N TYR A 374 5.76 15.77 -25.72
CA TYR A 374 7.09 16.00 -25.15
C TYR A 374 8.09 16.45 -26.22
N SER A 375 8.61 17.67 -26.05
CA SER A 375 9.69 18.22 -26.87
C SER A 375 11.00 17.47 -26.68
N LEU A 376 11.23 16.88 -25.50
CA LEU A 376 12.45 16.13 -25.17
C LEU A 376 12.15 14.95 -24.23
N ILE A 377 12.72 13.78 -24.52
CA ILE A 377 12.65 12.60 -23.64
C ILE A 377 14.06 12.16 -23.25
N LEU A 378 14.35 12.12 -21.95
CA LEU A 378 15.61 11.69 -21.37
C LEU A 378 15.42 10.37 -20.61
N LEU A 379 15.94 9.27 -21.15
CA LEU A 379 16.02 8.00 -20.44
C LEU A 379 17.33 7.93 -19.66
N LEU A 380 17.29 7.88 -18.33
CA LEU A 380 18.44 7.82 -17.45
C LEU A 380 18.48 6.45 -16.73
N PRO A 381 19.24 5.47 -17.23
CA PRO A 381 19.47 4.22 -16.49
C PRO A 381 20.30 4.52 -15.24
N LEU A 382 19.72 4.29 -14.06
CA LEU A 382 20.32 4.66 -12.78
C LEU A 382 21.46 3.73 -12.36
N ARG A 383 21.62 2.60 -13.06
CA ARG A 383 22.82 1.75 -13.04
C ARG A 383 24.03 2.34 -13.76
N ASP A 384 23.84 3.34 -14.64
CA ASP A 384 24.92 3.84 -15.47
C ASP A 384 25.89 4.69 -14.63
N ASP A 385 27.17 4.35 -14.72
CA ASP A 385 28.23 4.95 -13.91
C ASP A 385 28.43 6.46 -14.12
N SER A 386 28.02 6.99 -15.27
CA SER A 386 27.99 8.43 -15.52
C SER A 386 26.91 9.08 -14.66
N VAL A 387 25.70 8.52 -14.67
CA VAL A 387 24.54 8.94 -13.86
C VAL A 387 24.89 8.85 -12.37
N GLN A 388 25.37 7.70 -11.88
CA GLN A 388 25.66 7.50 -10.45
C GLN A 388 26.69 8.50 -9.90
N ARG A 389 27.77 8.79 -10.63
CA ARG A 389 28.78 9.79 -10.20
C ARG A 389 28.23 11.21 -10.04
N ASN A 390 27.10 11.52 -10.69
CA ASN A 390 26.48 12.84 -10.68
C ASN A 390 25.09 12.83 -10.03
N TRP A 391 24.71 11.73 -9.39
CA TRP A 391 23.49 11.57 -8.60
C TRP A 391 23.65 12.27 -7.23
N SER A 392 23.71 13.60 -7.27
CA SER A 392 23.88 14.48 -6.11
C SER A 392 22.99 15.71 -6.24
N PRO A 393 22.40 16.24 -5.13
CA PRO A 393 21.55 17.43 -5.16
C PRO A 393 22.19 18.64 -5.86
N ASP A 394 23.51 18.82 -5.70
CA ASP A 394 24.26 19.95 -6.26
C ASP A 394 24.63 19.76 -7.75
N LYS A 395 24.27 18.63 -8.37
CA LYS A 395 24.74 18.19 -9.69
C LYS A 395 23.63 17.90 -10.70
N ILE A 396 22.38 18.31 -10.47
CA ILE A 396 21.26 17.97 -11.37
C ILE A 396 21.48 18.53 -12.79
N GLN A 397 22.03 19.74 -12.93
CA GLN A 397 22.40 20.29 -14.25
C GLN A 397 23.48 19.46 -14.96
N GLU A 398 24.48 18.95 -14.22
CA GLU A 398 25.48 18.03 -14.76
C GLU A 398 24.84 16.70 -15.18
N LEU A 399 23.94 16.16 -14.36
CA LEU A 399 23.20 14.91 -14.61
C LEU A 399 22.38 14.97 -15.91
N ILE A 400 21.60 16.05 -16.11
CA ILE A 400 20.88 16.30 -17.37
C ILE A 400 21.89 16.47 -18.53
N GLY A 401 23.00 17.17 -18.30
CA GLY A 401 24.07 17.34 -19.27
C GLY A 401 24.73 16.04 -19.77
N ILE A 402 24.77 14.97 -18.97
CA ILE A 402 25.40 13.68 -19.34
C ILE A 402 24.75 13.05 -20.56
N TYR A 403 23.42 12.99 -20.60
CA TYR A 403 22.72 12.32 -21.71
C TYR A 403 22.78 13.12 -23.01
N LEU A 404 23.03 14.42 -22.88
CA LEU A 404 23.20 15.37 -23.97
C LEU A 404 24.66 15.39 -24.48
N ASN A 405 25.62 14.97 -23.65
CA ASN A 405 27.08 15.13 -23.84
C ASN A 405 27.73 14.29 -24.96
N MET A 406 26.96 13.60 -25.81
CA MET A 406 27.52 12.82 -26.92
C MET A 406 28.26 13.67 -27.97
N GLN A 407 28.03 14.99 -28.02
CA GLN A 407 28.92 16.01 -28.61
C GLN A 407 28.64 17.37 -27.95
N SER A 408 29.65 17.99 -27.35
CA SER A 408 29.74 19.40 -26.85
C SER A 408 28.49 20.28 -26.91
N TRP A 409 27.97 20.66 -25.72
CA TRP A 409 26.83 21.58 -25.57
C TRP A 409 27.20 22.90 -24.90
N LYS A 410 26.36 23.89 -25.17
CA LYS A 410 26.33 25.16 -24.46
C LYS A 410 25.46 25.06 -23.21
N SER A 411 25.88 25.69 -22.12
CA SER A 411 25.11 25.84 -20.88
C SER A 411 23.71 26.42 -21.13
N GLU A 412 23.57 27.32 -22.11
CA GLU A 412 22.34 27.99 -22.54
C GLU A 412 21.09 27.09 -22.60
N VAL A 413 21.17 25.84 -23.09
CA VAL A 413 19.98 24.98 -23.25
C VAL A 413 19.66 24.20 -21.98
N VAL A 414 20.67 23.78 -21.21
CA VAL A 414 20.43 23.19 -19.88
C VAL A 414 19.86 24.26 -18.96
N GLN A 415 20.41 25.47 -19.00
CA GLN A 415 19.90 26.61 -18.25
C GLN A 415 18.44 26.90 -18.63
N LYS A 416 18.11 26.99 -19.93
CA LYS A 416 16.72 27.19 -20.36
C LYS A 416 15.76 26.10 -19.86
N ILE A 417 16.16 24.83 -19.85
CA ILE A 417 15.31 23.74 -19.31
C ILE A 417 14.96 23.96 -17.83
N PHE A 418 15.85 24.58 -17.05
CA PHE A 418 15.58 24.92 -15.65
C PHE A 418 14.87 26.28 -15.51
N ASP A 419 15.15 27.27 -16.37
CA ASP A 419 14.45 28.56 -16.39
C ASP A 419 12.96 28.41 -16.78
N ASP A 420 12.64 27.41 -17.63
CA ASP A 420 11.28 27.03 -18.04
C ASP A 420 10.67 25.92 -17.12
N ASP A 421 11.19 25.70 -15.90
CA ASP A 421 10.73 24.70 -14.91
C ASP A 421 10.55 23.24 -15.45
N GLY A 422 11.20 22.91 -16.56
CA GLY A 422 11.12 21.62 -17.23
C GLY A 422 9.93 21.45 -18.19
N GLU A 423 9.28 22.52 -18.65
CA GLU A 423 8.14 22.43 -19.58
C GLU A 423 8.47 21.57 -20.82
N GLY A 424 7.56 20.65 -21.17
CA GLY A 424 7.72 19.76 -22.34
C GLY A 424 8.80 18.69 -22.21
N LEU A 425 9.41 18.51 -21.02
CA LEU A 425 10.39 17.47 -20.72
C LEU A 425 9.75 16.23 -20.10
N LEU A 426 10.17 15.05 -20.57
CA LEU A 426 9.95 13.77 -19.89
C LEU A 426 11.30 13.16 -19.46
N ILE A 427 11.45 12.89 -18.17
CA ILE A 427 12.60 12.18 -17.59
C ILE A 427 12.16 10.79 -17.14
N ILE A 428 12.79 9.75 -17.68
CA ILE A 428 12.57 8.35 -17.30
C ILE A 428 13.78 7.88 -16.49
N LEU A 429 13.63 7.80 -15.18
CA LEU A 429 14.62 7.33 -14.22
C LEU A 429 14.49 5.80 -14.06
N GLU A 430 15.30 5.05 -14.78
CA GLU A 430 15.18 3.60 -14.93
C GLU A 430 16.02 2.84 -13.89
N GLY A 431 15.38 2.02 -13.05
CA GLY A 431 16.06 1.17 -12.07
C GLY A 431 16.48 1.89 -10.77
N PHE A 432 15.54 2.50 -10.04
CA PHE A 432 15.87 3.22 -8.79
C PHE A 432 16.44 2.32 -7.68
N ASP A 433 16.09 1.02 -7.69
CA ASP A 433 16.71 0.01 -6.83
C ASP A 433 18.15 -0.37 -7.24
N GLU A 434 18.65 0.17 -8.35
CA GLU A 434 20.02 -0.07 -8.84
C GLU A 434 21.01 1.04 -8.41
N LEU A 435 20.55 2.06 -7.66
CA LEU A 435 21.40 3.11 -7.08
C LEU A 435 22.10 2.64 -5.78
N PRO A 436 23.37 3.01 -5.54
CA PRO A 436 24.05 2.74 -4.27
C PRO A 436 23.42 3.53 -3.12
N GLU A 437 23.09 2.86 -1.99
CA GLU A 437 22.41 3.45 -0.82
C GLU A 437 23.38 4.18 0.15
N ASP A 438 24.47 4.74 -0.38
CA ASP A 438 25.57 5.34 0.37
C ASP A 438 25.19 6.75 0.91
N LYS A 439 24.47 6.79 2.05
CA LYS A 439 23.94 7.99 2.77
C LYS A 439 22.54 8.43 2.27
N PRO A 440 21.84 9.38 2.93
CA PRO A 440 20.45 9.76 2.58
C PRO A 440 20.19 10.34 1.17
N SER A 441 21.20 10.39 0.29
CA SER A 441 21.22 11.17 -0.96
C SER A 441 20.08 10.82 -1.93
N ASN A 442 19.85 9.54 -2.25
CA ASN A 442 19.14 9.19 -3.49
C ASN A 442 17.70 9.70 -3.60
N VAL A 443 17.01 9.72 -2.46
CA VAL A 443 15.64 10.22 -2.33
C VAL A 443 15.63 11.76 -2.33
N ASP A 444 16.66 12.39 -1.77
CA ASP A 444 16.78 13.85 -1.74
C ASP A 444 17.17 14.41 -3.12
N VAL A 445 18.01 13.71 -3.90
CA VAL A 445 18.24 13.97 -5.33
C VAL A 445 16.93 13.98 -6.11
N LEU A 446 16.11 12.93 -5.95
CA LEU A 446 14.82 12.85 -6.64
C LEU A 446 13.84 13.95 -6.20
N LYS A 447 13.82 14.34 -4.91
CA LYS A 447 13.05 15.51 -4.45
C LYS A 447 13.53 16.82 -5.09
N VAL A 448 14.84 16.98 -5.30
CA VAL A 448 15.41 18.17 -5.96
C VAL A 448 15.03 18.19 -7.44
N ILE A 449 15.15 17.07 -8.16
CA ILE A 449 14.65 16.92 -9.54
C ILE A 449 13.16 17.30 -9.63
N MET A 450 12.32 16.78 -8.74
CA MET A 450 10.88 17.06 -8.69
C MET A 450 10.51 18.47 -8.18
N ARG A 451 11.48 19.24 -7.66
CA ARG A 451 11.29 20.61 -7.17
C ARG A 451 11.77 21.64 -8.17
N ASP A 452 12.94 21.40 -8.78
CA ASP A 452 13.64 22.32 -9.68
C ASP A 452 13.23 22.15 -11.15
N MET A 453 12.42 21.13 -11.45
CA MET A 453 11.76 20.94 -12.75
C MET A 453 10.32 20.49 -12.47
N SER A 454 9.49 21.41 -11.95
CA SER A 454 8.17 21.07 -11.42
C SER A 454 7.12 20.78 -12.50
N ASP A 455 7.33 21.27 -13.73
CA ASP A 455 6.50 21.02 -14.92
C ASP A 455 7.03 19.89 -15.82
N ALA A 456 8.22 19.35 -15.52
CA ALA A 456 8.70 18.11 -16.13
C ALA A 456 7.86 16.90 -15.70
N THR A 457 7.60 15.99 -16.62
CA THR A 457 7.07 14.66 -16.28
C THR A 457 8.20 13.74 -15.88
N ILE A 458 8.09 13.07 -14.74
CA ILE A 458 9.14 12.23 -14.17
C ILE A 458 8.58 10.82 -13.93
N ILE A 459 9.10 9.83 -14.65
CA ILE A 459 8.77 8.42 -14.49
C ILE A 459 9.93 7.74 -13.76
N VAL A 460 9.66 7.05 -12.66
CA VAL A 460 10.64 6.27 -11.90
C VAL A 460 10.28 4.80 -12.00
N THR A 461 11.19 3.95 -12.46
CA THR A 461 10.98 2.49 -12.43
C THR A 461 11.73 1.85 -11.26
N THR A 462 11.12 0.90 -10.54
CA THR A 462 11.79 0.20 -9.43
C THR A 462 11.23 -1.21 -9.17
N ARG A 463 11.90 -2.02 -8.34
CA ARG A 463 11.34 -3.25 -7.79
C ARG A 463 10.35 -2.98 -6.66
N THR A 464 9.29 -3.79 -6.60
CA THR A 464 8.30 -3.84 -5.51
C THR A 464 8.93 -3.91 -4.11
N SER A 465 10.11 -4.53 -3.99
CA SER A 465 10.91 -4.58 -2.76
C SER A 465 11.34 -3.20 -2.24
N THR A 466 11.59 -2.26 -3.14
CA THR A 466 12.17 -0.94 -2.83
C THR A 466 11.11 0.14 -2.79
N THR A 467 9.96 -0.06 -3.47
CA THR A 467 8.84 0.87 -3.48
C THR A 467 8.40 1.30 -2.08
N HIS A 468 8.23 0.37 -1.15
CA HIS A 468 7.70 0.70 0.19
C HIS A 468 8.57 1.71 0.96
N GLU A 469 9.88 1.77 0.68
CA GLU A 469 10.78 2.76 1.26
C GLU A 469 10.72 4.10 0.50
N LEU A 470 10.54 4.06 -0.82
CA LEU A 470 10.46 5.22 -1.71
C LEU A 470 9.12 5.97 -1.55
N SER A 471 7.99 5.25 -1.62
CA SER A 471 6.62 5.79 -1.50
C SER A 471 6.31 6.36 -0.12
N LYS A 472 7.10 6.04 0.91
CA LYS A 472 7.03 6.67 2.24
C LYS A 472 7.68 8.05 2.30
N LYS A 473 8.61 8.34 1.39
CA LYS A 473 9.43 9.56 1.40
C LYS A 473 9.08 10.52 0.25
N ILE A 474 8.45 10.04 -0.81
CA ILE A 474 8.03 10.79 -2.00
C ILE A 474 6.58 10.43 -2.34
N ARG A 475 5.76 11.45 -2.60
CA ARG A 475 4.40 11.30 -3.16
C ARG A 475 4.46 11.43 -4.67
N PHE A 476 4.07 10.38 -5.36
CA PHE A 476 3.86 10.38 -6.81
C PHE A 476 2.42 10.82 -7.12
N LYS A 477 2.17 11.29 -8.36
CA LYS A 477 0.83 11.59 -8.91
C LYS A 477 0.16 10.37 -9.56
N LYS A 478 0.94 9.33 -9.89
CA LYS A 478 0.48 7.99 -10.27
C LYS A 478 1.44 6.94 -9.68
N HIS A 479 0.91 5.82 -9.17
CA HIS A 479 1.70 4.65 -8.74
C HIS A 479 1.13 3.41 -9.42
N ILE A 480 1.94 2.70 -10.19
CA ILE A 480 1.54 1.64 -11.12
C ILE A 480 2.35 0.38 -10.82
N GLU A 481 1.69 -0.77 -10.62
CA GLU A 481 2.33 -2.08 -10.45
C GLU A 481 2.15 -2.92 -11.74
N ILE A 482 3.25 -3.25 -12.41
CA ILE A 482 3.24 -4.11 -13.59
C ILE A 482 2.93 -5.55 -13.17
N GLN A 483 1.82 -6.09 -13.66
CA GLN A 483 1.39 -7.49 -13.46
C GLN A 483 2.03 -8.46 -14.47
N GLY A 484 2.55 -7.95 -15.59
CA GLY A 484 3.24 -8.74 -16.62
C GLY A 484 2.34 -9.09 -17.79
N PHE A 485 2.54 -10.25 -18.40
CA PHE A 485 1.68 -10.76 -19.46
C PHE A 485 0.46 -11.50 -18.90
N ASN A 486 -0.73 -10.98 -19.22
CA ASN A 486 -1.97 -11.76 -19.15
C ASN A 486 -1.97 -12.87 -20.23
N GLU A 487 -3.08 -13.60 -20.35
CA GLU A 487 -3.21 -14.70 -21.31
C GLU A 487 -3.05 -14.21 -22.77
N ASP A 488 -3.69 -13.10 -23.14
CA ASP A 488 -3.67 -12.57 -24.51
C ASP A 488 -2.28 -12.09 -24.93
N SER A 489 -1.60 -11.30 -24.08
CA SER A 489 -0.22 -10.85 -24.33
C SER A 489 0.73 -12.04 -24.44
N ARG A 490 0.60 -13.04 -23.55
CA ARG A 490 1.42 -14.26 -23.60
C ARG A 490 1.20 -15.03 -24.90
N ASN A 491 -0.06 -15.20 -25.32
CA ASN A 491 -0.42 -15.86 -26.57
C ASN A 491 0.11 -15.10 -27.78
N ARG A 492 0.05 -13.75 -27.80
CA ARG A 492 0.66 -12.92 -28.85
C ARG A 492 2.18 -13.10 -28.90
N TYR A 493 2.86 -13.05 -27.76
CA TYR A 493 4.31 -13.23 -27.68
C TYR A 493 4.74 -14.60 -28.23
N VAL A 494 4.08 -15.68 -27.78
CA VAL A 494 4.29 -17.05 -28.27
C VAL A 494 4.01 -17.17 -29.77
N THR A 495 2.96 -16.51 -30.25
CA THR A 495 2.55 -16.53 -31.67
C THR A 495 3.60 -15.87 -32.56
N THR A 496 4.09 -14.68 -32.16
CA THR A 496 5.16 -13.94 -32.84
C THR A 496 6.50 -14.69 -32.78
N PHE A 497 6.87 -15.25 -31.62
CA PHE A 497 8.10 -16.04 -31.45
C PHE A 497 8.15 -17.23 -32.42
N PHE A 498 7.06 -18.01 -32.48
CA PHE A 498 6.96 -19.17 -33.39
C PHE A 498 6.63 -18.79 -34.84
N LYS A 499 6.59 -17.50 -35.20
CA LYS A 499 6.26 -16.99 -36.55
C LYS A 499 4.99 -17.64 -37.12
N ASN A 500 3.94 -17.71 -36.31
CA ASN A 500 2.65 -18.37 -36.61
C ASN A 500 2.70 -19.90 -36.83
N ASN A 501 3.74 -20.61 -36.39
CA ASN A 501 3.80 -22.08 -36.49
C ASN A 501 2.89 -22.76 -35.44
N HIS A 502 1.63 -23.03 -35.83
CA HIS A 502 0.62 -23.65 -34.97
C HIS A 502 1.05 -24.96 -34.31
N LYS A 503 1.86 -25.82 -34.97
CA LYS A 503 2.31 -27.09 -34.35
C LYS A 503 3.24 -26.86 -33.15
N GLN A 504 4.10 -25.84 -33.22
CA GLN A 504 4.99 -25.48 -32.11
C GLN A 504 4.22 -24.77 -30.99
N GLN A 505 3.27 -23.90 -31.34
CA GLN A 505 2.36 -23.26 -30.38
C GLN A 505 1.52 -24.29 -29.61
N GLU A 506 0.98 -25.30 -30.29
CA GLU A 506 0.18 -26.35 -29.67
C GLU A 506 1.03 -27.24 -28.74
N SER A 507 2.23 -27.64 -29.19
CA SER A 507 3.19 -28.38 -28.36
C SER A 507 3.59 -27.59 -27.10
N PHE A 508 3.85 -26.28 -27.24
CA PHE A 508 4.12 -25.39 -26.12
C PHE A 508 2.92 -25.30 -25.16
N LYS A 509 1.69 -25.19 -25.69
CA LYS A 509 0.47 -25.17 -24.87
C LYS A 509 0.31 -26.46 -24.07
N GLN A 510 0.41 -27.62 -24.74
CA GLN A 510 0.37 -28.94 -24.09
C GLN A 510 1.46 -29.08 -23.00
N TYR A 511 2.64 -28.47 -23.19
CA TYR A 511 3.69 -28.46 -22.19
C TYR A 511 3.33 -27.65 -20.94
N ILE A 512 2.85 -26.41 -21.10
CA ILE A 512 2.52 -25.54 -19.95
C ILE A 512 1.26 -26.02 -19.21
N ASP A 513 0.31 -26.62 -19.91
CA ASP A 513 -0.87 -27.27 -19.31
C ASP A 513 -0.47 -28.49 -18.46
N LYS A 514 0.54 -29.24 -18.91
CA LYS A 514 1.11 -30.40 -18.19
C LYS A 514 1.94 -30.00 -16.97
N TYR A 515 2.60 -28.85 -17.01
CA TYR A 515 3.48 -28.35 -15.94
C TYR A 515 3.06 -26.96 -15.44
N PRO A 516 1.96 -26.87 -14.67
CA PRO A 516 1.40 -25.60 -14.20
C PRO A 516 2.33 -24.80 -13.26
N VAL A 517 3.33 -25.43 -12.63
CA VAL A 517 4.33 -24.72 -11.79
C VAL A 517 5.23 -23.81 -12.63
N ILE A 518 5.77 -24.30 -13.75
CA ILE A 518 6.52 -23.46 -14.69
C ILE A 518 5.58 -22.50 -15.43
N SER A 519 4.39 -22.94 -15.86
CA SER A 519 3.37 -22.07 -16.50
C SER A 519 3.06 -20.83 -15.65
N GLY A 520 3.01 -21.01 -14.34
CA GLY A 520 2.78 -19.98 -13.34
C GLY A 520 3.83 -18.88 -13.23
N CYS A 521 5.04 -19.05 -13.77
CA CYS A 521 6.05 -18.00 -13.82
C CYS A 521 6.21 -17.37 -15.22
N LEU A 522 5.41 -17.78 -16.22
CA LEU A 522 5.49 -17.28 -17.61
C LEU A 522 4.69 -16.00 -17.88
N TYR A 523 3.98 -15.46 -16.87
CA TYR A 523 3.52 -14.07 -16.93
C TYR A 523 4.70 -13.09 -16.89
N ILE A 524 5.87 -13.53 -16.41
CA ILE A 524 7.12 -12.78 -16.43
C ILE A 524 7.73 -12.94 -17.84
N PRO A 525 7.82 -11.86 -18.66
CA PRO A 525 8.30 -11.96 -20.05
C PRO A 525 9.69 -12.59 -20.18
N LEU A 526 10.58 -12.30 -19.23
CA LEU A 526 11.91 -12.93 -19.13
C LEU A 526 11.80 -14.47 -19.11
N ASN A 527 11.01 -15.04 -18.20
CA ASN A 527 10.90 -16.49 -18.04
C ASN A 527 10.24 -17.15 -19.26
N LEU A 528 9.21 -16.52 -19.83
CA LEU A 528 8.57 -16.98 -21.07
C LEU A 528 9.57 -17.08 -22.22
N ALA A 529 10.34 -16.02 -22.43
CA ALA A 529 11.29 -15.96 -23.53
C ALA A 529 12.46 -16.94 -23.33
N ILE A 530 12.96 -17.14 -22.10
CA ILE A 530 13.93 -18.21 -21.79
C ILE A 530 13.34 -19.58 -22.13
N LEU A 531 12.10 -19.89 -21.70
CA LEU A 531 11.50 -21.20 -21.93
C LEU A 531 11.30 -21.49 -23.44
N LEU A 532 10.92 -20.48 -24.21
CA LEU A 532 10.77 -20.59 -25.67
C LEU A 532 12.12 -20.82 -26.38
N ASP A 533 13.19 -20.16 -25.94
CA ASP A 533 14.56 -20.43 -26.40
C ASP A 533 15.01 -21.84 -26.05
N VAL A 534 14.71 -22.33 -24.84
CA VAL A 534 15.03 -23.71 -24.41
C VAL A 534 14.30 -24.73 -25.27
N ILE A 535 12.98 -24.61 -25.43
CA ILE A 535 12.14 -25.54 -26.20
C ILE A 535 12.52 -25.58 -27.69
N THR A 536 13.08 -24.49 -28.24
CA THR A 536 13.55 -24.45 -29.65
C THR A 536 15.02 -24.82 -29.83
N ASN A 537 15.75 -25.11 -28.75
CA ASN A 537 17.16 -25.50 -28.82
C ASN A 537 17.32 -27.03 -28.70
N PRO A 538 17.57 -27.76 -29.81
CA PRO A 538 17.65 -29.22 -29.80
C PRO A 538 18.84 -29.77 -29.00
N LYS A 539 19.78 -28.92 -28.55
CA LYS A 539 20.91 -29.32 -27.69
C LYS A 539 20.48 -29.59 -26.23
N PHE A 540 19.26 -29.21 -25.83
CA PHE A 540 18.72 -29.41 -24.47
C PHE A 540 17.44 -30.25 -24.53
N SER A 541 17.56 -31.55 -24.21
CA SER A 541 16.47 -32.52 -24.30
C SER A 541 15.51 -32.51 -23.10
N GLU A 542 16.01 -32.19 -21.91
CA GLU A 542 15.18 -32.08 -20.70
C GLU A 542 14.60 -30.68 -20.55
N LEU A 543 13.26 -30.59 -20.56
CA LEU A 543 12.55 -29.31 -20.42
C LEU A 543 12.25 -28.98 -18.93
N PRO A 544 12.49 -27.73 -18.49
CA PRO A 544 12.46 -27.33 -17.08
C PRO A 544 11.05 -27.20 -16.51
N LYS A 545 10.76 -27.92 -15.42
CA LYS A 545 9.41 -28.04 -14.84
C LYS A 545 9.16 -27.05 -13.70
N THR A 546 10.19 -26.33 -13.27
CA THR A 546 10.17 -25.32 -12.20
C THR A 546 11.05 -24.12 -12.56
N MET A 547 10.94 -23.02 -11.81
CA MET A 547 11.73 -21.81 -12.09
C MET A 547 13.23 -22.05 -11.89
N THR A 548 13.61 -22.88 -10.93
CA THR A 548 15.02 -23.24 -10.67
C THR A 548 15.62 -24.00 -11.84
N GLU A 549 14.91 -25.00 -12.38
CA GLU A 549 15.36 -25.76 -13.55
C GLU A 549 15.48 -24.86 -14.80
N LEU A 550 14.57 -23.88 -14.95
CA LEU A 550 14.62 -22.93 -16.07
C LEU A 550 15.91 -22.10 -16.04
N TYR A 551 16.30 -21.64 -14.86
CA TYR A 551 17.52 -20.86 -14.69
C TYR A 551 18.77 -21.74 -14.79
N GLU A 552 18.75 -22.97 -14.28
CA GLU A 552 19.88 -23.90 -14.47
C GLU A 552 20.16 -24.15 -15.97
N VAL A 553 19.11 -24.40 -16.76
CA VAL A 553 19.25 -24.56 -18.22
C VAL A 553 19.69 -23.25 -18.89
N LEU A 554 19.22 -22.08 -18.45
CA LEU A 554 19.71 -20.78 -18.94
C LEU A 554 21.22 -20.62 -18.70
N ILE A 555 21.71 -20.94 -17.50
CA ILE A 555 23.13 -20.85 -17.17
C ILE A 555 23.94 -21.83 -18.02
N LYS A 556 23.51 -23.10 -18.17
CA LYS A 556 24.12 -24.06 -19.10
C LYS A 556 24.13 -23.51 -20.53
N MET A 557 23.05 -22.91 -21.01
CA MET A 557 22.96 -22.28 -22.35
C MET A 557 23.88 -21.07 -22.54
N LEU A 558 24.14 -20.27 -21.50
CA LEU A 558 25.05 -19.13 -21.58
C LEU A 558 26.51 -19.59 -21.57
N ILE A 559 26.88 -20.49 -20.65
CA ILE A 559 28.23 -21.09 -20.59
C ILE A 559 28.54 -21.83 -21.90
N TYR A 560 27.59 -22.61 -22.45
CA TYR A 560 27.75 -23.34 -23.71
C TYR A 560 28.22 -22.44 -24.87
N ARG A 561 27.74 -21.20 -24.94
CA ARG A 561 28.08 -20.25 -26.03
C ARG A 561 29.51 -19.72 -25.95
N GLU A 562 30.14 -19.79 -24.78
CA GLU A 562 31.49 -19.28 -24.51
C GLU A 562 32.55 -20.39 -24.59
N ILE A 563 32.13 -21.65 -24.76
CA ILE A 563 33.03 -22.80 -24.97
C ILE A 563 33.33 -22.90 -26.47
N GLU A 564 34.59 -22.66 -26.85
CA GLU A 564 35.04 -22.71 -28.26
C GLU A 564 35.05 -24.12 -28.87
N SER A 565 35.08 -25.18 -28.04
CA SER A 565 35.18 -26.58 -28.46
C SER A 565 33.88 -27.36 -28.25
N GLU A 566 33.33 -27.93 -29.32
CA GLU A 566 32.06 -28.68 -29.30
C GLU A 566 32.07 -29.92 -28.37
N ALA A 567 33.24 -30.50 -28.06
CA ALA A 567 33.32 -31.66 -27.15
C ALA A 567 32.96 -31.33 -25.68
N PRO A 568 33.68 -30.44 -24.97
CA PRO A 568 33.27 -30.02 -23.63
C PRO A 568 31.92 -29.29 -23.62
N ALA A 569 31.57 -28.56 -24.69
CA ALA A 569 30.25 -27.95 -24.81
C ALA A 569 29.13 -29.01 -24.87
N GLY A 570 29.30 -30.07 -25.66
CA GLY A 570 28.36 -31.18 -25.75
C GLY A 570 28.23 -32.00 -24.46
N MET A 571 29.28 -32.07 -23.65
CA MET A 571 29.21 -32.68 -22.30
C MET A 571 28.42 -31.79 -21.32
N LEU A 572 28.55 -30.46 -21.39
CA LEU A 572 27.81 -29.50 -20.56
C LEU A 572 26.28 -29.65 -20.67
N THR A 573 25.74 -30.12 -21.80
CA THR A 573 24.28 -30.31 -21.95
C THR A 573 23.76 -31.56 -21.23
N GLN A 574 24.66 -32.44 -20.76
CA GLN A 574 24.35 -33.73 -20.15
C GLN A 574 24.65 -33.78 -18.64
N ILE A 575 25.32 -32.76 -18.08
CA ILE A 575 25.69 -32.73 -16.66
C ILE A 575 24.43 -32.64 -15.76
N PRO A 576 24.40 -33.36 -14.62
CA PRO A 576 23.23 -33.38 -13.73
C PRO A 576 23.03 -32.05 -12.98
N ASN A 577 24.09 -31.29 -12.75
CA ASN A 577 24.12 -30.01 -12.02
C ASN A 577 25.31 -29.14 -12.48
N LEU A 578 25.41 -27.90 -12.01
CA LEU A 578 26.45 -26.92 -12.40
C LEU A 578 27.76 -27.00 -11.56
N SER A 579 27.92 -28.02 -10.72
CA SER A 579 29.17 -28.31 -9.98
C SER A 579 30.04 -29.36 -10.66
N GLU A 580 29.59 -29.87 -11.81
CA GLU A 580 30.27 -30.88 -12.62
C GLU A 580 30.61 -30.33 -14.02
N ILE A 581 30.95 -29.03 -14.13
CA ILE A 581 31.29 -28.41 -15.42
C ILE A 581 32.58 -29.08 -15.96
N PRO A 582 32.58 -29.62 -17.21
CA PRO A 582 33.68 -30.47 -17.69
C PRO A 582 35.06 -29.81 -17.84
N ASP A 583 35.11 -28.47 -17.93
CA ASP A 583 36.35 -27.69 -18.00
C ASP A 583 36.62 -27.06 -16.62
N PRO A 584 37.68 -27.47 -15.90
CA PRO A 584 38.02 -26.92 -14.58
C PRO A 584 38.20 -25.40 -14.58
N ALA A 585 38.75 -24.81 -15.64
CA ALA A 585 38.92 -23.36 -15.75
C ALA A 585 37.61 -22.61 -16.06
N ILE A 586 36.53 -23.34 -16.38
CA ILE A 586 35.16 -22.80 -16.41
C ILE A 586 34.47 -23.02 -15.07
N GLN A 587 34.67 -24.17 -14.40
CA GLN A 587 34.18 -24.39 -13.03
C GLN A 587 34.73 -23.33 -12.08
N ASP A 588 36.06 -23.11 -12.05
CA ASP A 588 36.70 -22.07 -11.23
C ASP A 588 36.13 -20.68 -11.50
N ALA A 589 35.89 -20.34 -12.77
CA ALA A 589 35.30 -19.06 -13.15
C ALA A 589 33.82 -18.96 -12.70
N PHE A 590 33.06 -20.04 -12.83
CA PHE A 590 31.67 -20.12 -12.42
C PHE A 590 31.51 -19.99 -10.90
N ASP A 591 32.35 -20.68 -10.12
CA ASP A 591 32.33 -20.65 -8.66
C ASP A 591 32.71 -19.27 -8.12
N ASN A 592 33.69 -18.61 -8.74
CA ASN A 592 34.02 -17.21 -8.45
C ASN A 592 32.86 -16.26 -8.74
N LEU A 593 32.12 -16.47 -9.84
CA LEU A 593 30.91 -15.68 -10.15
C LEU A 593 29.76 -15.96 -9.17
N CYS A 594 29.60 -17.20 -8.68
CA CYS A 594 28.64 -17.55 -7.65
C CYS A 594 28.96 -16.86 -6.32
N LYS A 595 30.24 -16.88 -5.91
CA LYS A 595 30.73 -16.15 -4.73
C LYS A 595 30.49 -14.64 -4.84
N LEU A 596 30.84 -14.03 -5.98
CA LEU A 596 30.62 -12.61 -6.24
C LEU A 596 29.12 -12.24 -6.19
N ALA A 597 28.25 -13.11 -6.72
CA ALA A 597 26.81 -12.94 -6.65
C ALA A 597 26.26 -13.02 -5.23
N TYR A 598 26.77 -13.95 -4.41
CA TYR A 598 26.44 -14.09 -2.98
C TYR A 598 26.92 -12.91 -2.14
N GLU A 599 28.16 -12.48 -2.32
CA GLU A 599 28.71 -11.28 -1.68
C GLU A 599 27.90 -10.03 -2.07
N GLY A 600 27.49 -9.94 -3.33
CA GLY A 600 26.63 -8.86 -3.82
C GLY A 600 25.14 -8.98 -3.49
N THR A 601 24.65 -10.07 -2.89
CA THR A 601 23.19 -10.25 -2.65
C THR A 601 22.85 -10.55 -1.19
N VAL A 602 23.62 -11.40 -0.52
CA VAL A 602 23.30 -11.97 0.79
C VAL A 602 24.28 -11.49 1.87
N ALA A 603 25.59 -11.46 1.55
CA ALA A 603 26.64 -10.96 2.44
C ALA A 603 27.00 -9.48 2.19
N GLY A 604 26.19 -8.76 1.42
CA GLY A 604 26.42 -7.36 1.06
C GLY A 604 26.51 -6.44 2.27
N LYS A 605 27.43 -5.47 2.22
CA LYS A 605 27.61 -4.47 3.29
C LYS A 605 26.25 -3.81 3.59
N ARG A 606 25.86 -3.80 4.87
CA ARG A 606 24.60 -3.22 5.37
C ARG A 606 23.30 -3.88 4.86
N GLY A 607 23.36 -5.05 4.22
CA GLY A 607 22.17 -5.82 3.82
C GLY A 607 21.49 -5.32 2.54
N GLN A 608 22.29 -4.79 1.59
CA GLN A 608 21.86 -4.24 0.31
C GLN A 608 22.41 -5.08 -0.86
N GLN A 609 21.71 -5.08 -2.00
CA GLN A 609 22.16 -5.78 -3.21
C GLN A 609 23.13 -4.89 -4.01
N GLN A 610 24.39 -5.31 -4.12
CA GLN A 610 25.38 -4.70 -5.01
C GLN A 610 25.21 -5.28 -6.43
N LEU A 611 25.06 -4.40 -7.43
CA LEU A 611 24.82 -4.79 -8.83
C LEU A 611 26.02 -4.51 -9.75
N VAL A 612 26.94 -3.63 -9.34
CA VAL A 612 28.16 -3.27 -10.06
C VAL A 612 29.37 -3.66 -9.20
N PHE A 613 30.27 -4.43 -9.81
CA PHE A 613 31.47 -4.98 -9.19
C PHE A 613 32.70 -4.39 -9.88
N TYR A 614 33.72 -4.03 -9.11
CA TYR A 614 34.89 -3.33 -9.60
C TYR A 614 36.14 -4.15 -9.32
N GLU A 615 36.90 -4.46 -10.36
CA GLU A 615 38.09 -5.28 -10.26
C GLU A 615 39.25 -4.71 -11.07
N ARG A 616 40.49 -4.96 -10.62
CA ARG A 616 41.72 -4.61 -11.36
C ARG A 616 42.08 -5.68 -12.39
N GLU A 617 41.83 -6.94 -12.05
CA GLU A 617 42.02 -8.09 -12.92
C GLU A 617 40.77 -8.40 -13.77
N LYS A 618 40.93 -9.25 -14.80
CA LYS A 618 39.85 -9.56 -15.74
C LYS A 618 39.16 -10.88 -15.37
N TYR A 619 37.93 -10.83 -14.88
CA TYR A 619 37.09 -12.02 -14.76
C TYR A 619 36.72 -12.62 -16.13
N LYS A 620 36.71 -13.96 -16.21
CA LYS A 620 36.06 -14.72 -17.29
C LYS A 620 34.55 -14.70 -17.04
N THR A 621 33.81 -13.96 -17.84
CA THR A 621 32.40 -13.61 -17.53
C THR A 621 31.39 -14.70 -17.86
N LEU A 622 31.78 -15.75 -18.60
CA LEU A 622 30.96 -16.90 -18.98
C LEU A 622 29.59 -16.56 -19.60
N GLY A 623 29.49 -15.41 -20.28
CA GLY A 623 28.21 -14.90 -20.77
C GLY A 623 27.19 -14.55 -19.67
N LEU A 624 27.56 -14.61 -18.39
CA LEU A 624 26.72 -14.31 -17.23
C LEU A 624 26.82 -12.85 -16.78
N MET A 625 27.96 -12.20 -17.07
CA MET A 625 28.21 -10.78 -16.79
C MET A 625 28.57 -9.99 -18.05
N ARG A 626 28.20 -8.71 -18.05
CA ARG A 626 28.74 -7.69 -18.97
C ARG A 626 29.95 -7.02 -18.31
N ARG A 627 31.04 -6.87 -19.08
CA ARG A 627 32.18 -6.01 -18.72
C ARG A 627 32.02 -4.64 -19.37
N GLU A 628 32.22 -3.60 -18.57
CA GLU A 628 32.29 -2.21 -19.02
C GLU A 628 33.66 -1.65 -18.62
N VAL A 629 34.37 -1.05 -19.58
CA VAL A 629 35.77 -0.65 -19.38
C VAL A 629 35.82 0.77 -18.80
N LYS A 630 36.43 0.93 -17.61
CA LYS A 630 36.83 2.24 -17.10
C LYS A 630 38.35 2.39 -17.13
N VAL A 631 38.80 3.42 -17.84
CA VAL A 631 40.12 4.02 -17.56
C VAL A 631 39.88 5.07 -16.48
N LEU A 632 40.44 4.88 -15.28
CA LEU A 632 40.44 5.90 -14.22
C LEU A 632 41.73 6.74 -14.32
N PRO A 633 41.68 8.00 -14.79
CA PRO A 633 42.90 8.70 -15.24
C PRO A 633 43.94 9.04 -14.16
N ASN A 634 43.66 8.81 -12.88
CA ASN A 634 44.45 9.34 -11.77
C ASN A 634 44.96 8.29 -10.75
N GLU A 635 44.67 6.99 -10.90
CA GLU A 635 45.00 5.96 -9.88
C GLU A 635 45.70 4.69 -10.43
N GLY A 636 46.47 4.83 -11.51
CA GLY A 636 47.55 3.87 -11.81
C GLY A 636 47.15 2.50 -12.38
N GLY A 637 46.02 2.38 -13.08
CA GLY A 637 45.67 1.17 -13.83
C GLY A 637 44.30 1.23 -14.49
N ASP A 638 44.03 0.27 -15.39
CA ASP A 638 42.68 -0.03 -15.86
C ASP A 638 41.84 -0.60 -14.70
N MET A 639 40.56 -0.21 -14.62
CA MET A 639 39.61 -0.82 -13.68
C MET A 639 38.39 -1.31 -14.45
N PHE A 640 38.07 -2.59 -14.30
CA PHE A 640 36.97 -3.21 -15.00
C PHE A 640 35.71 -3.17 -14.12
N ALA A 641 34.64 -2.60 -14.67
CA ALA A 641 33.32 -2.66 -14.07
C ALA A 641 32.57 -3.87 -14.63
N TYR A 642 31.92 -4.64 -13.77
CA TYR A 642 31.14 -5.81 -14.13
C TYR A 642 29.73 -5.72 -13.56
N SER A 643 28.74 -6.16 -14.32
CA SER A 643 27.38 -6.39 -13.80
C SER A 643 26.79 -7.65 -14.42
N PHE A 644 25.99 -8.39 -13.65
CA PHE A 644 25.27 -9.55 -14.16
C PHE A 644 24.27 -9.13 -15.24
N LEU A 645 24.02 -9.99 -16.24
CA LEU A 645 23.11 -9.67 -17.35
C LEU A 645 21.68 -9.34 -16.88
N HIS A 646 21.25 -9.93 -15.76
CA HIS A 646 19.98 -9.64 -15.10
C HIS A 646 20.07 -9.99 -13.60
N SER A 647 19.29 -9.32 -12.75
CA SER A 647 19.34 -9.52 -11.29
C SER A 647 18.90 -10.92 -10.85
N THR A 648 17.97 -11.58 -11.56
CA THR A 648 17.60 -12.97 -11.26
C THR A 648 18.71 -13.98 -11.55
N ILE A 649 19.62 -13.69 -12.47
CA ILE A 649 20.84 -14.50 -12.68
C ILE A 649 21.73 -14.35 -11.45
N GLN A 650 21.92 -13.14 -10.94
CA GLN A 650 22.65 -12.91 -9.69
C GLN A 650 21.97 -13.59 -8.48
N GLU A 651 20.65 -13.53 -8.36
CA GLU A 651 19.89 -14.20 -7.30
C GLU A 651 20.01 -15.74 -7.38
N PHE A 652 20.03 -16.32 -8.59
CA PHE A 652 20.28 -17.75 -8.82
C PHE A 652 21.71 -18.14 -8.43
N LEU A 653 22.72 -17.40 -8.91
CA LEU A 653 24.13 -17.68 -8.62
C LEU A 653 24.46 -17.52 -7.13
N ALA A 654 23.82 -16.57 -6.44
CA ALA A 654 23.90 -16.42 -4.99
C ALA A 654 23.28 -17.61 -4.24
N ALA A 655 22.17 -18.17 -4.74
CA ALA A 655 21.59 -19.39 -4.20
C ALA A 655 22.47 -20.62 -4.49
N TYR A 656 23.13 -20.67 -5.65
CA TYR A 656 24.07 -21.74 -6.01
C TYR A 656 25.31 -21.75 -5.10
N PHE A 657 25.84 -20.58 -4.74
CA PHE A 657 26.89 -20.48 -3.74
C PHE A 657 26.44 -21.04 -2.37
N ILE A 658 25.23 -20.69 -1.91
CA ILE A 658 24.71 -21.22 -0.63
C ILE A 658 24.50 -22.74 -0.70
N TYR A 659 24.05 -23.26 -1.85
CA TYR A 659 23.89 -24.70 -2.08
C TYR A 659 25.20 -25.49 -1.94
N GLY A 660 26.36 -24.87 -2.19
CA GLY A 660 27.69 -25.48 -1.95
C GLY A 660 28.19 -25.41 -0.51
N LEU A 661 27.44 -24.83 0.44
CA LEU A 661 27.80 -24.76 1.86
C LEU A 661 27.41 -26.04 2.63
N THR A 662 27.82 -26.12 3.90
CA THR A 662 27.41 -27.25 4.76
C THR A 662 25.91 -27.23 5.04
N SER A 663 25.33 -28.38 5.36
CA SER A 663 23.89 -28.50 5.63
C SER A 663 23.41 -27.57 6.75
N GLU A 664 24.23 -27.36 7.79
CA GLU A 664 23.93 -26.44 8.90
C GLU A 664 23.90 -24.97 8.46
N GLU A 665 24.82 -24.57 7.56
CA GLU A 665 24.85 -23.22 7.00
C GLU A 665 23.67 -22.95 6.07
N ILE A 666 23.28 -23.93 5.25
CA ILE A 666 22.07 -23.86 4.41
C ILE A 666 20.83 -23.67 5.30
N GLN A 667 20.69 -24.47 6.36
CA GLN A 667 19.59 -24.37 7.31
C GLN A 667 19.54 -23.00 8.00
N SER A 668 20.70 -22.44 8.36
CA SER A 668 20.83 -21.10 8.94
C SER A 668 20.34 -20.00 7.99
N HIS A 669 20.67 -20.09 6.70
CA HIS A 669 20.19 -19.16 5.67
C HIS A 669 18.67 -19.24 5.48
N LEU A 670 18.11 -20.45 5.36
CA LEU A 670 16.66 -20.67 5.27
C LEU A 670 15.94 -20.04 6.47
N ASN A 671 16.38 -20.35 7.70
CA ASN A 671 15.78 -19.81 8.93
C ASN A 671 15.82 -18.27 8.99
N LYS A 672 16.91 -17.66 8.51
CA LYS A 672 17.11 -16.21 8.53
C LYS A 672 16.34 -15.46 7.44
N TYR A 673 16.18 -16.05 6.25
CA TYR A 673 15.78 -15.31 5.05
C TYR A 673 14.47 -15.76 4.39
N ASN A 674 13.88 -16.91 4.72
CA ASN A 674 12.65 -17.41 4.06
C ASN A 674 11.45 -16.45 4.13
N ASN A 675 11.32 -15.70 5.23
CA ASN A 675 10.27 -14.70 5.41
C ASN A 675 10.67 -13.30 4.90
N SER A 676 11.88 -13.13 4.35
CA SER A 676 12.35 -11.86 3.80
C SER A 676 11.88 -11.68 2.36
N TYR A 677 11.08 -10.65 2.11
CA TYR A 677 10.64 -10.31 0.75
C TYR A 677 11.84 -9.99 -0.18
N LYS A 678 12.90 -9.34 0.34
CA LYS A 678 14.12 -9.00 -0.43
C LYS A 678 14.86 -10.25 -0.92
N MET A 679 14.80 -11.37 -0.19
CA MET A 679 15.53 -12.62 -0.52
C MET A 679 14.61 -13.73 -1.08
N SER A 680 13.34 -13.42 -1.34
CA SER A 680 12.32 -14.41 -1.73
C SER A 680 12.69 -15.23 -2.98
N VAL A 681 13.31 -14.60 -3.99
CA VAL A 681 13.76 -15.26 -5.23
C VAL A 681 14.98 -16.14 -4.96
N THR A 682 16.00 -15.63 -4.25
CA THR A 682 17.18 -16.41 -3.85
C THR A 682 16.80 -17.64 -3.03
N MET A 683 15.87 -17.51 -2.07
CA MET A 683 15.40 -18.64 -1.27
C MET A 683 14.56 -19.62 -2.10
N ARG A 684 13.80 -19.16 -3.10
CA ARG A 684 13.10 -20.03 -4.07
C ARG A 684 14.08 -20.90 -4.86
N PHE A 685 15.15 -20.30 -5.37
CA PHE A 685 16.20 -21.07 -6.04
C PHE A 685 16.92 -22.03 -5.09
N LEU A 686 17.26 -21.60 -3.87
CA LEU A 686 17.92 -22.46 -2.88
C LEU A 686 17.07 -23.70 -2.51
N VAL A 687 15.76 -23.51 -2.34
CA VAL A 687 14.81 -24.61 -2.05
C VAL A 687 14.67 -25.54 -3.26
N GLY A 688 14.73 -25.03 -4.50
CA GLY A 688 14.74 -25.86 -5.72
C GLY A 688 16.04 -26.64 -5.93
N LEU A 689 17.20 -26.03 -5.64
CA LEU A 689 18.52 -26.66 -5.76
C LEU A 689 18.70 -27.77 -4.71
N THR A 690 18.41 -27.47 -3.44
CA THR A 690 18.50 -28.43 -2.34
C THR A 690 17.40 -29.49 -2.37
N LYS A 691 16.26 -29.22 -3.01
CA LYS A 691 15.02 -30.02 -2.93
C LYS A 691 14.60 -30.33 -1.48
N LEU A 692 15.05 -29.52 -0.51
CA LEU A 692 14.96 -29.76 0.93
C LEU A 692 15.55 -31.11 1.41
N GLU A 693 16.44 -31.74 0.64
CA GLU A 693 17.13 -32.96 1.06
C GLU A 693 18.06 -32.65 2.25
N GLY A 694 17.76 -33.24 3.41
CA GLY A 694 18.47 -32.97 4.67
C GLY A 694 18.15 -31.63 5.33
N GLN A 695 17.15 -30.88 4.85
CA GLN A 695 16.82 -29.52 5.34
C GLN A 695 15.38 -29.40 5.83
N SER A 696 15.16 -28.50 6.79
CA SER A 696 13.84 -28.17 7.33
C SER A 696 13.39 -26.76 6.93
N LEU A 697 12.12 -26.63 6.55
CA LEU A 697 11.49 -25.36 6.20
C LEU A 697 10.38 -25.08 7.24
N ILE A 698 10.49 -23.99 7.99
CA ILE A 698 9.54 -23.66 9.08
C ILE A 698 8.45 -22.71 8.56
N LEU A 699 7.19 -23.12 8.74
CA LEU A 699 6.01 -22.31 8.39
C LEU A 699 5.49 -21.49 9.59
N ASN A 700 5.12 -20.24 9.34
CA ASN A 700 4.46 -19.38 10.32
C ASN A 700 2.96 -19.67 10.40
N LYS A 701 2.38 -19.73 11.62
CA LYS A 701 0.93 -19.94 11.85
C LYS A 701 0.04 -18.88 11.19
N LYS A 702 0.51 -17.63 11.13
CA LYS A 702 -0.13 -16.53 10.40
C LYS A 702 0.78 -16.07 9.26
N MET A 703 0.23 -16.00 8.05
CA MET A 703 0.96 -15.71 6.82
C MET A 703 0.39 -14.49 6.11
N SER A 704 1.27 -13.52 5.85
CA SER A 704 1.00 -12.30 5.07
C SER A 704 1.67 -12.31 3.69
N SER A 705 2.41 -13.38 3.35
CA SER A 705 3.05 -13.57 2.05
C SER A 705 2.94 -15.04 1.63
N LEU A 706 2.80 -15.28 0.32
CA LEU A 706 2.67 -16.61 -0.27
C LEU A 706 4.00 -17.17 -0.81
N ASN A 707 5.10 -16.43 -0.66
CA ASN A 707 6.41 -16.78 -1.22
C ASN A 707 6.89 -18.19 -0.81
N ILE A 708 6.61 -18.62 0.43
CA ILE A 708 7.01 -19.95 0.91
C ILE A 708 6.27 -21.09 0.19
N PHE A 709 5.03 -20.86 -0.25
CA PHE A 709 4.29 -21.87 -1.03
C PHE A 709 4.88 -21.99 -2.44
N HIS A 710 5.34 -20.89 -3.04
CA HIS A 710 6.11 -20.93 -4.29
C HIS A 710 7.45 -21.66 -4.13
N GLN A 711 8.16 -21.48 -3.01
CA GLN A 711 9.36 -22.25 -2.68
C GLN A 711 9.06 -23.76 -2.65
N LEU A 712 7.97 -24.16 -1.98
CA LEU A 712 7.54 -25.56 -1.92
C LEU A 712 7.22 -26.17 -3.30
N MET A 713 6.80 -25.38 -4.29
CA MET A 713 6.57 -25.89 -5.64
C MET A 713 7.86 -26.26 -6.40
N GLU A 714 9.01 -25.72 -5.99
CA GLU A 714 10.31 -26.04 -6.61
C GLU A 714 10.84 -27.42 -6.18
N VAL A 715 10.40 -27.92 -5.02
CA VAL A 715 10.91 -29.17 -4.38
C VAL A 715 10.62 -30.42 -5.21
N LYS A 716 9.54 -30.43 -6.00
CA LYS A 716 9.06 -31.57 -6.83
C LYS A 716 8.79 -32.89 -6.09
N ASN A 717 8.99 -32.96 -4.77
CA ASN A 717 8.66 -34.09 -3.90
C ASN A 717 7.40 -33.78 -3.07
N ASN A 718 6.25 -34.32 -3.49
CA ASN A 718 4.96 -34.11 -2.81
C ASN A 718 4.95 -34.58 -1.35
N LEU A 719 5.69 -35.66 -1.01
CA LEU A 719 5.75 -36.18 0.36
C LEU A 719 6.48 -35.21 1.29
N LEU A 720 7.60 -34.65 0.85
CA LEU A 720 8.38 -33.69 1.63
C LEU A 720 7.66 -32.34 1.77
N VAL A 721 6.98 -31.89 0.71
CA VAL A 721 6.08 -30.72 0.78
C VAL A 721 4.93 -30.95 1.77
N SER A 722 4.34 -32.16 1.77
CA SER A 722 3.33 -32.55 2.75
C SER A 722 3.89 -32.49 4.18
N GLN A 723 5.05 -33.11 4.43
CA GLN A 723 5.72 -33.08 5.74
C GLN A 723 5.96 -31.65 6.25
N VAL A 724 6.40 -30.73 5.39
CA VAL A 724 6.58 -29.31 5.75
C VAL A 724 5.26 -28.64 6.11
N LEU A 725 4.24 -28.76 5.26
CA LEU A 725 2.91 -28.15 5.50
C LEU A 725 2.30 -28.63 6.82
N ASN A 726 2.46 -29.91 7.12
CA ASN A 726 1.88 -30.57 8.28
C ASN A 726 2.67 -30.36 9.59
N GLN A 727 3.79 -29.61 9.57
CA GLN A 727 4.43 -29.12 10.81
C GLN A 727 3.52 -28.18 11.62
N GLN A 728 2.53 -27.56 10.97
CA GLN A 728 1.55 -26.69 11.61
C GLN A 728 0.17 -27.35 11.62
N GLU A 729 -0.44 -27.44 12.81
CA GLU A 729 -1.84 -27.87 12.97
C GLU A 729 -2.82 -26.94 12.23
N GLN A 730 -2.48 -25.65 12.15
CA GLN A 730 -3.27 -24.63 11.49
C GLN A 730 -2.41 -23.57 10.77
N ILE A 731 -2.74 -23.30 9.51
CA ILE A 731 -2.20 -22.20 8.70
C ILE A 731 -3.32 -21.16 8.47
N THR A 732 -3.03 -19.90 8.77
CA THR A 732 -3.95 -18.77 8.59
C THR A 732 -3.38 -17.76 7.61
N ILE A 733 -4.09 -17.49 6.50
CA ILE A 733 -3.68 -16.50 5.50
C ILE A 733 -4.61 -15.28 5.59
N ALA A 734 -4.05 -14.13 5.94
CA ALA A 734 -4.80 -12.87 6.05
C ALA A 734 -3.90 -11.67 5.75
N ARG A 735 -4.52 -10.57 5.27
CA ARG A 735 -3.84 -9.28 5.01
C ARG A 735 -2.59 -9.41 4.13
N VAL A 736 -2.70 -10.15 3.02
CA VAL A 736 -1.59 -10.45 2.11
C VAL A 736 -0.92 -9.16 1.58
N SER A 737 0.41 -9.14 1.57
CA SER A 737 1.22 -7.93 1.36
C SER A 737 1.55 -7.63 -0.11
N THR A 738 0.89 -8.27 -1.07
CA THR A 738 1.04 -8.07 -2.51
C THR A 738 -0.32 -8.20 -3.17
N ILE A 739 -0.46 -7.74 -4.42
CA ILE A 739 -1.56 -8.24 -5.26
C ILE A 739 -1.38 -9.76 -5.37
N MET A 740 -2.48 -10.51 -5.24
CA MET A 740 -2.48 -11.95 -5.46
C MET A 740 -2.86 -12.20 -6.91
N THR A 741 -2.07 -13.02 -7.58
CA THR A 741 -2.29 -13.46 -8.96
C THR A 741 -3.22 -14.68 -8.99
N GLU A 742 -3.73 -15.02 -10.17
CA GLU A 742 -4.46 -16.27 -10.39
C GLU A 742 -3.59 -17.51 -10.09
N HIS A 743 -2.27 -17.44 -10.33
CA HIS A 743 -1.37 -18.54 -10.03
C HIS A 743 -1.11 -18.72 -8.52
N ASP A 744 -1.14 -17.65 -7.72
CA ASP A 744 -1.09 -17.75 -6.26
C ASP A 744 -2.21 -18.63 -5.70
N PHE A 745 -3.41 -18.55 -6.28
CA PHE A 745 -4.53 -19.42 -5.91
C PHE A 745 -4.31 -20.86 -6.34
N TYR A 746 -3.73 -21.11 -7.52
CA TYR A 746 -3.33 -22.46 -7.92
C TYR A 746 -2.31 -23.08 -6.95
N VAL A 747 -1.29 -22.31 -6.56
CA VAL A 747 -0.28 -22.75 -5.59
C VAL A 747 -0.91 -23.02 -4.23
N LEU A 748 -1.78 -22.11 -3.75
CA LEU A 748 -2.52 -22.29 -2.50
C LEU A 748 -3.37 -23.56 -2.52
N GLY A 749 -4.18 -23.78 -3.56
CA GLY A 749 -5.03 -24.96 -3.68
C GLY A 749 -4.24 -26.26 -3.72
N ARG A 750 -3.08 -26.26 -4.39
CA ARG A 750 -2.17 -27.41 -4.45
C ARG A 750 -1.51 -27.68 -3.09
N CYS A 751 -1.07 -26.65 -2.36
CA CYS A 751 -0.57 -26.79 -0.99
C CYS A 751 -1.66 -27.34 -0.06
N MET A 752 -2.89 -26.83 -0.13
CA MET A 752 -4.01 -27.37 0.64
C MET A 752 -4.19 -28.87 0.40
N ALA A 753 -4.26 -29.30 -0.86
CA ALA A 753 -4.41 -30.71 -1.24
C ALA A 753 -3.22 -31.62 -0.87
N LEU A 754 -2.04 -31.06 -0.62
CA LEU A 754 -0.86 -31.81 -0.13
C LEU A 754 -0.80 -31.92 1.40
N SER A 755 -1.71 -31.28 2.14
CA SER A 755 -1.69 -31.22 3.61
C SER A 755 -2.87 -31.96 4.25
N PHE A 756 -2.75 -32.28 5.54
CA PHE A 756 -3.87 -32.60 6.45
C PHE A 756 -4.10 -31.50 7.51
N THR A 757 -3.31 -30.43 7.46
CA THR A 757 -3.44 -29.18 8.24
C THR A 757 -4.82 -28.52 8.14
N THR A 758 -5.18 -27.75 9.18
CA THR A 758 -6.34 -26.84 9.15
C THR A 758 -5.99 -25.51 8.47
N TRP A 759 -6.80 -25.10 7.50
CA TRP A 759 -6.67 -23.83 6.79
C TRP A 759 -7.75 -22.84 7.21
N ARG A 760 -7.36 -21.57 7.33
CA ARG A 760 -8.25 -20.41 7.44
C ARG A 760 -7.73 -19.34 6.49
N PHE A 761 -8.57 -18.80 5.61
CA PHE A 761 -8.15 -17.68 4.76
C PHE A 761 -9.27 -16.67 4.52
N GLY A 762 -8.89 -15.39 4.57
CA GLY A 762 -9.80 -14.25 4.38
C GLY A 762 -9.19 -13.23 3.43
N PHE A 763 -9.86 -12.98 2.30
CA PHE A 763 -9.40 -12.09 1.25
C PHE A 763 -10.46 -11.01 0.96
N THR A 764 -10.18 -9.78 1.36
CA THR A 764 -11.03 -8.60 1.12
C THR A 764 -10.24 -7.62 0.25
N LEU A 765 -9.88 -8.05 -0.97
CA LEU A 765 -8.88 -7.36 -1.81
C LEU A 765 -9.49 -6.46 -2.91
N ARG A 766 -10.83 -6.43 -3.03
CA ARG A 766 -11.58 -5.73 -4.10
C ARG A 766 -11.10 -6.09 -5.51
N ALA A 767 -10.59 -7.32 -5.68
CA ALA A 767 -9.78 -7.72 -6.84
C ALA A 767 -9.98 -9.16 -7.27
N LEU A 768 -10.44 -10.03 -6.37
CA LEU A 768 -10.60 -11.42 -6.71
C LEU A 768 -11.78 -11.57 -7.66
N THR A 769 -11.56 -12.39 -8.67
CA THR A 769 -12.50 -12.70 -9.74
C THR A 769 -12.81 -14.20 -9.72
N ASN A 770 -13.76 -14.64 -10.53
CA ASN A 770 -13.99 -16.06 -10.78
C ASN A 770 -12.73 -16.83 -11.18
N LYS A 771 -11.81 -16.24 -11.96
CA LYS A 771 -10.57 -16.89 -12.41
C LYS A 771 -9.69 -17.34 -11.24
N HIS A 772 -9.56 -16.52 -10.20
CA HIS A 772 -8.81 -16.86 -8.98
C HIS A 772 -9.40 -18.10 -8.28
N MET A 773 -10.73 -18.18 -8.15
CA MET A 773 -11.40 -19.34 -7.54
C MET A 773 -11.31 -20.59 -8.42
N LYS A 774 -11.38 -20.45 -9.75
CA LYS A 774 -11.14 -21.55 -10.71
C LYS A 774 -9.74 -22.12 -10.55
N MET A 775 -8.72 -21.26 -10.42
CA MET A 775 -7.34 -21.68 -10.19
C MET A 775 -7.12 -22.35 -8.83
N LEU A 776 -7.79 -21.90 -7.76
CA LEU A 776 -7.77 -22.58 -6.45
C LEU A 776 -8.22 -24.04 -6.57
N VAL A 777 -9.36 -24.27 -7.23
CA VAL A 777 -9.92 -25.60 -7.44
C VAL A 777 -9.04 -26.44 -8.36
N LEU A 778 -8.45 -25.85 -9.40
CA LEU A 778 -7.51 -26.53 -10.30
C LEU A 778 -6.24 -26.95 -9.56
N GLY A 779 -5.71 -26.08 -8.70
CA GLY A 779 -4.59 -26.36 -7.80
C GLY A 779 -4.86 -27.57 -6.91
N PHE A 780 -6.03 -27.58 -6.26
CA PHE A 780 -6.45 -28.70 -5.42
C PHE A 780 -6.57 -30.01 -6.21
N LYS A 781 -7.21 -29.97 -7.39
CA LYS A 781 -7.38 -31.14 -8.28
C LYS A 781 -6.08 -31.60 -8.96
N SER A 782 -5.01 -30.81 -8.92
CA SER A 782 -3.70 -31.16 -9.53
C SER A 782 -2.93 -32.26 -8.79
N VAL A 783 -3.35 -32.58 -7.56
CA VAL A 783 -2.74 -33.63 -6.73
C VAL A 783 -3.55 -34.91 -6.94
N LYS A 784 -2.88 -35.97 -7.43
CA LYS A 784 -3.51 -37.29 -7.62
C LYS A 784 -3.66 -38.01 -6.28
N GLY A 785 -4.69 -38.83 -6.15
CA GLY A 785 -4.90 -39.66 -4.95
C GLY A 785 -5.33 -38.91 -3.70
N VAL A 786 -5.69 -37.62 -3.76
CA VAL A 786 -6.15 -36.85 -2.58
C VAL A 786 -7.37 -37.51 -1.91
N MET A 787 -8.24 -38.13 -2.71
CA MET A 787 -9.42 -38.88 -2.28
C MET A 787 -9.07 -40.23 -1.62
N GLU A 788 -7.81 -40.68 -1.74
CA GLU A 788 -7.30 -41.99 -1.31
C GLU A 788 -6.39 -41.85 -0.06
N LEU A 789 -6.07 -40.63 0.36
CA LEU A 789 -5.29 -40.34 1.57
C LEU A 789 -6.09 -40.71 2.84
N SER A 790 -5.42 -41.22 3.88
CA SER A 790 -6.04 -41.50 5.18
C SER A 790 -6.53 -40.24 5.89
N ASP A 791 -5.81 -39.13 5.67
CA ASP A 791 -6.03 -37.84 6.31
C ASP A 791 -6.17 -36.77 5.23
N HIS A 792 -7.15 -35.89 5.44
CA HIS A 792 -7.52 -34.85 4.49
C HIS A 792 -7.36 -33.45 5.10
N PRO A 793 -7.04 -32.43 4.29
CA PRO A 793 -6.97 -31.05 4.77
C PRO A 793 -8.34 -30.58 5.23
N ARG A 794 -8.35 -29.72 6.25
CA ARG A 794 -9.58 -29.11 6.77
C ARG A 794 -9.58 -27.64 6.45
N VAL A 795 -10.70 -27.06 6.01
CA VAL A 795 -10.79 -25.63 5.71
C VAL A 795 -11.88 -25.05 6.59
N LYS A 796 -11.52 -24.38 7.71
CA LYS A 796 -12.51 -23.92 8.70
C LYS A 796 -13.15 -22.58 8.36
N HIS A 797 -12.45 -21.71 7.65
CA HIS A 797 -12.91 -20.35 7.34
C HIS A 797 -12.52 -19.95 5.92
N ILE A 798 -13.52 -19.53 5.14
CA ILE A 798 -13.37 -18.95 3.80
C ILE A 798 -14.05 -17.57 3.81
N GLY A 799 -13.25 -16.52 3.89
CA GLY A 799 -13.70 -15.13 3.75
C GLY A 799 -13.37 -14.57 2.37
N LEU A 800 -14.39 -14.19 1.60
CA LEU A 800 -14.25 -13.68 0.23
C LEU A 800 -14.99 -12.35 0.01
N SER A 801 -15.38 -11.68 1.10
CA SER A 801 -16.23 -10.48 1.04
C SER A 801 -15.64 -9.33 0.24
N LEU A 802 -16.48 -8.51 -0.41
CA LEU A 802 -16.07 -7.33 -1.21
C LEU A 802 -15.09 -7.70 -2.34
N ASN A 803 -15.44 -8.70 -3.14
CA ASN A 803 -14.72 -9.07 -4.36
C ASN A 803 -15.70 -9.42 -5.49
N GLN A 804 -15.38 -9.07 -6.73
CA GLN A 804 -16.25 -9.30 -7.88
C GLN A 804 -16.13 -10.74 -8.41
N LEU A 805 -16.52 -11.71 -7.59
CA LEU A 805 -16.46 -13.14 -7.92
C LEU A 805 -17.53 -13.54 -8.93
N GLY A 806 -18.74 -13.01 -8.79
CA GLY A 806 -19.91 -13.40 -9.57
C GLY A 806 -20.31 -14.87 -9.40
N ASN A 807 -21.37 -15.26 -10.12
CA ASN A 807 -21.98 -16.59 -10.04
C ASN A 807 -20.96 -17.72 -10.30
N ASP A 808 -20.08 -17.53 -11.29
CA ASP A 808 -18.97 -18.42 -11.63
C ASP A 808 -17.98 -18.63 -10.47
N GLY A 809 -17.63 -17.57 -9.75
CA GLY A 809 -16.62 -17.62 -8.69
C GLY A 809 -17.13 -18.41 -7.49
N VAL A 810 -18.36 -18.16 -7.07
CA VAL A 810 -19.00 -18.94 -6.00
C VAL A 810 -19.29 -20.38 -6.43
N SER A 811 -19.74 -20.60 -7.67
CA SER A 811 -19.88 -21.94 -8.26
C SER A 811 -18.56 -22.73 -8.24
N SER A 812 -17.42 -22.02 -8.40
CA SER A 812 -16.09 -22.63 -8.27
C SER A 812 -15.80 -23.01 -6.81
N VAL A 813 -16.05 -22.13 -5.83
CA VAL A 813 -15.86 -22.43 -4.39
C VAL A 813 -16.66 -23.66 -3.95
N VAL A 814 -17.94 -23.76 -4.32
CA VAL A 814 -18.78 -24.93 -3.98
C VAL A 814 -18.45 -26.19 -4.81
N SER A 815 -17.54 -26.10 -5.79
CA SER A 815 -17.01 -27.25 -6.54
C SER A 815 -15.79 -27.92 -5.89
N LEU A 816 -15.37 -27.44 -4.71
CA LEU A 816 -14.44 -28.16 -3.83
C LEU A 816 -15.06 -29.51 -3.37
N PRO A 817 -14.24 -30.52 -3.05
CA PRO A 817 -14.75 -31.84 -2.68
C PRO A 817 -15.68 -31.83 -1.45
N PRO A 818 -16.69 -32.73 -1.35
CA PRO A 818 -17.63 -32.77 -0.24
C PRO A 818 -16.98 -32.84 1.16
N PHE A 819 -15.87 -33.58 1.30
CA PHE A 819 -15.14 -33.65 2.57
C PHE A 819 -14.47 -32.32 2.97
N ILE A 820 -14.10 -31.47 2.01
CA ILE A 820 -13.64 -30.10 2.27
C ILE A 820 -14.81 -29.25 2.72
N LEU A 821 -15.91 -29.26 1.97
CA LEU A 821 -17.12 -28.49 2.29
C LEU A 821 -17.63 -28.82 3.70
N GLY A 822 -17.59 -30.10 4.08
CA GLY A 822 -17.95 -30.58 5.40
C GLY A 822 -17.03 -30.13 6.54
N THR A 823 -15.87 -29.53 6.26
CA THR A 823 -14.98 -28.96 7.29
C THR A 823 -15.12 -27.45 7.49
N ILE A 824 -15.89 -26.78 6.62
CA ILE A 824 -16.11 -25.33 6.68
C ILE A 824 -17.04 -25.01 7.84
N LEU A 825 -16.55 -24.18 8.77
CA LEU A 825 -17.32 -23.64 9.89
C LEU A 825 -17.88 -22.25 9.57
N GLU A 826 -17.16 -21.48 8.74
CA GLU A 826 -17.54 -20.13 8.34
C GLU A 826 -17.30 -19.91 6.85
N LEU A 827 -18.35 -19.47 6.15
CA LEU A 827 -18.30 -19.06 4.75
C LEU A 827 -18.89 -17.65 4.64
N ASN A 828 -18.05 -16.68 4.24
CA ASN A 828 -18.43 -15.28 4.08
C ASN A 828 -18.31 -14.86 2.61
N LEU A 829 -19.48 -14.67 1.99
CA LEU A 829 -19.71 -14.29 0.59
C LEU A 829 -20.44 -12.92 0.48
N ARG A 830 -20.34 -12.07 1.52
CA ARG A 830 -20.90 -10.71 1.50
C ARG A 830 -20.34 -9.91 0.32
N ALA A 831 -21.19 -9.20 -0.45
CA ALA A 831 -20.72 -8.34 -1.53
C ALA A 831 -19.79 -9.07 -2.51
N THR A 832 -20.25 -10.22 -3.02
CA THR A 832 -19.53 -11.03 -4.01
C THR A 832 -20.09 -10.92 -5.44
N SER A 833 -21.07 -10.03 -5.63
CA SER A 833 -21.75 -9.76 -6.91
C SER A 833 -22.45 -10.98 -7.51
N ILE A 834 -22.98 -11.85 -6.65
CA ILE A 834 -23.79 -13.02 -7.03
C ILE A 834 -25.29 -12.66 -7.10
N ASN A 835 -26.04 -13.41 -7.92
CA ASN A 835 -27.48 -13.28 -8.09
C ASN A 835 -28.14 -14.68 -8.14
N LYS A 836 -29.47 -14.75 -8.36
CA LYS A 836 -30.23 -16.01 -8.40
C LYS A 836 -29.74 -17.09 -9.37
N GLU A 837 -29.00 -16.74 -10.42
CA GLU A 837 -28.51 -17.70 -11.41
C GLU A 837 -27.43 -18.63 -10.83
N CYS A 838 -26.82 -18.29 -9.68
CA CYS A 838 -25.91 -19.21 -8.98
C CYS A 838 -26.64 -20.35 -8.25
N LEU A 839 -27.92 -20.19 -7.92
CA LEU A 839 -28.66 -21.12 -7.05
C LEU A 839 -28.75 -22.55 -7.58
N PRO A 840 -29.02 -22.82 -8.88
CA PRO A 840 -29.06 -24.18 -9.41
C PRO A 840 -27.73 -24.95 -9.25
N HIS A 841 -26.60 -24.24 -9.21
CA HIS A 841 -25.28 -24.83 -9.02
C HIS A 841 -24.91 -24.98 -7.54
N CYS A 842 -25.35 -24.05 -6.69
CA CYS A 842 -25.00 -24.03 -5.27
C CYS A 842 -25.88 -24.97 -4.42
N ILE A 843 -27.19 -25.01 -4.68
CA ILE A 843 -28.16 -25.77 -3.86
C ILE A 843 -27.80 -27.26 -3.73
N PRO A 844 -27.44 -27.99 -4.81
CA PRO A 844 -27.03 -29.40 -4.72
C PRO A 844 -25.71 -29.65 -3.95
N LYS A 845 -25.08 -28.61 -3.39
CA LYS A 845 -23.87 -28.68 -2.58
C LYS A 845 -24.06 -28.22 -1.15
N ILE A 846 -25.19 -27.59 -0.80
CA ILE A 846 -25.47 -27.10 0.56
C ILE A 846 -25.43 -28.24 1.59
N GLU A 847 -25.99 -29.41 1.25
CA GLU A 847 -25.99 -30.58 2.15
C GLU A 847 -24.58 -31.07 2.56
N HIS A 848 -23.55 -30.76 1.77
CA HIS A 848 -22.17 -31.15 2.11
C HIS A 848 -21.55 -30.26 3.19
N PHE A 849 -22.14 -29.10 3.52
CA PHE A 849 -21.66 -28.16 4.55
C PHE A 849 -22.05 -28.59 5.98
N SER A 850 -21.77 -29.85 6.33
CA SER A 850 -22.29 -30.50 7.55
C SER A 850 -21.87 -29.84 8.87
N ASN A 851 -20.73 -29.15 8.92
CA ASN A 851 -20.22 -28.44 10.11
C ASN A 851 -20.31 -26.91 10.00
N LEU A 852 -21.01 -26.36 9.01
CA LEU A 852 -21.14 -24.91 8.83
C LEU A 852 -21.92 -24.30 9.99
N VAL A 853 -21.29 -23.33 10.67
CA VAL A 853 -21.83 -22.59 11.83
C VAL A 853 -22.26 -21.19 11.44
N THR A 854 -21.54 -20.55 10.52
CA THR A 854 -21.74 -19.16 10.11
C THR A 854 -21.77 -19.04 8.58
N PHE A 855 -22.85 -18.47 8.03
CA PHE A 855 -23.00 -18.21 6.60
C PHE A 855 -23.37 -16.74 6.35
N LEU A 856 -22.46 -15.95 5.80
CA LEU A 856 -22.69 -14.51 5.57
C LEU A 856 -22.88 -14.24 4.08
N PHE A 857 -24.06 -13.75 3.68
CA PHE A 857 -24.51 -13.72 2.28
C PHE A 857 -25.22 -12.42 1.85
N HIS A 858 -25.27 -11.41 2.71
CA HIS A 858 -25.86 -10.10 2.42
C HIS A 858 -25.05 -9.28 1.40
N ASP A 859 -25.59 -8.12 1.00
CA ASP A 859 -25.04 -7.24 -0.03
C ASP A 859 -24.83 -7.95 -1.37
N ASN A 860 -25.83 -8.69 -1.87
CA ASN A 860 -25.73 -9.39 -3.16
C ASN A 860 -26.90 -9.04 -4.08
N GLY A 861 -26.79 -9.36 -5.37
CA GLY A 861 -27.72 -8.98 -6.43
C GLY A 861 -29.02 -9.79 -6.48
N PHE A 862 -29.62 -10.07 -5.32
CA PHE A 862 -30.88 -10.79 -5.18
C PHE A 862 -32.05 -9.83 -4.94
N LYS A 863 -33.22 -10.15 -5.51
CA LYS A 863 -34.49 -9.48 -5.20
C LYS A 863 -35.24 -10.23 -4.08
N GLU A 864 -36.20 -9.55 -3.46
CA GLU A 864 -37.16 -10.18 -2.54
C GLU A 864 -37.80 -11.42 -3.20
N GLY A 865 -37.86 -12.54 -2.49
CA GLY A 865 -38.42 -13.81 -2.94
C GLY A 865 -37.47 -14.70 -3.76
N GLU A 866 -36.30 -14.21 -4.15
CA GLU A 866 -35.34 -14.98 -4.98
C GLU A 866 -34.39 -15.87 -4.16
N GLN A 867 -34.38 -15.77 -2.83
CA GLN A 867 -33.47 -16.48 -1.92
C GLN A 867 -34.14 -17.66 -1.20
N GLN A 868 -35.47 -17.81 -1.26
CA GLN A 868 -36.22 -18.92 -0.64
C GLN A 868 -35.57 -20.30 -0.85
N PRO A 869 -35.16 -20.73 -2.06
CA PRO A 869 -34.59 -22.08 -2.25
C PRO A 869 -33.22 -22.27 -1.57
N LEU A 870 -32.48 -21.19 -1.31
CA LEU A 870 -31.25 -21.21 -0.53
C LEU A 870 -31.58 -21.34 0.97
N ILE A 871 -32.53 -20.55 1.47
CA ILE A 871 -32.99 -20.55 2.85
C ILE A 871 -33.55 -21.93 3.24
N ASP A 872 -34.43 -22.51 2.43
CA ASP A 872 -35.04 -23.83 2.65
C ASP A 872 -34.00 -24.95 2.88
N ASN A 873 -32.85 -24.86 2.21
CA ASN A 873 -31.76 -25.83 2.33
C ASN A 873 -30.81 -25.51 3.49
N LEU A 874 -30.55 -24.23 3.77
CA LEU A 874 -29.75 -23.81 4.93
C LEU A 874 -30.46 -24.12 6.26
N CYS A 875 -31.78 -23.98 6.34
CA CYS A 875 -32.57 -24.33 7.54
C CYS A 875 -32.47 -25.82 7.93
N ARG A 876 -32.07 -26.70 7.00
CA ARG A 876 -31.84 -28.14 7.24
C ARG A 876 -30.46 -28.44 7.86
N LEU A 877 -29.53 -27.48 7.88
CA LEU A 877 -28.17 -27.67 8.41
C LEU A 877 -28.17 -27.60 9.95
N LYS A 878 -28.01 -28.75 10.59
CA LYS A 878 -28.10 -28.92 12.06
C LYS A 878 -27.11 -28.08 12.88
N ASN A 879 -26.00 -27.65 12.29
CA ASN A 879 -24.94 -26.90 12.97
C ASN A 879 -24.95 -25.39 12.66
N LEU A 880 -25.78 -24.93 11.72
CA LEU A 880 -25.82 -23.55 11.27
C LEU A 880 -26.49 -22.66 12.31
N LYS A 881 -25.71 -21.81 12.99
CA LYS A 881 -26.19 -20.93 14.07
C LYS A 881 -26.39 -19.49 13.64
N LYS A 882 -25.53 -19.00 12.75
CA LYS A 882 -25.52 -17.61 12.30
C LYS A 882 -25.68 -17.51 10.79
N VAL A 883 -26.63 -16.70 10.35
CA VAL A 883 -26.84 -16.38 8.93
C VAL A 883 -26.97 -14.88 8.71
N SER A 884 -26.60 -14.40 7.53
CA SER A 884 -26.98 -13.05 7.12
C SER A 884 -27.38 -12.90 5.66
N PHE A 885 -28.44 -12.14 5.44
CA PHE A 885 -29.11 -11.95 4.15
C PHE A 885 -29.48 -10.49 3.93
N SER A 886 -29.67 -10.11 2.67
CA SER A 886 -30.15 -8.78 2.27
C SER A 886 -31.42 -8.88 1.46
N ASN A 887 -32.33 -7.91 1.58
CA ASN A 887 -33.50 -7.76 0.70
C ASN A 887 -34.38 -9.04 0.64
N LEU A 888 -34.73 -9.58 1.82
CA LEU A 888 -35.64 -10.72 1.94
C LEU A 888 -37.10 -10.26 1.92
N SER A 889 -37.96 -11.06 1.32
CA SER A 889 -39.42 -10.94 1.37
C SER A 889 -39.99 -11.36 2.74
N PRO A 890 -41.25 -11.01 3.04
CA PRO A 890 -41.91 -11.42 4.28
C PRO A 890 -41.91 -12.94 4.52
N ALA A 891 -42.08 -13.74 3.46
CA ALA A 891 -42.14 -15.20 3.55
C ALA A 891 -40.76 -15.82 3.86
N GLU A 892 -39.69 -15.29 3.24
CA GLU A 892 -38.31 -15.70 3.50
C GLU A 892 -37.89 -15.35 4.93
N CYS A 893 -38.27 -14.16 5.41
CA CYS A 893 -38.08 -13.73 6.80
C CYS A 893 -38.76 -14.66 7.82
N VAL A 894 -40.01 -15.08 7.56
CA VAL A 894 -40.69 -16.06 8.41
C VAL A 894 -39.93 -17.40 8.37
N THR A 895 -39.63 -17.90 7.17
CA THR A 895 -38.96 -19.21 6.97
C THR A 895 -37.66 -19.33 7.76
N VAL A 896 -36.77 -18.34 7.66
CA VAL A 896 -35.47 -18.38 8.35
C VAL A 896 -35.60 -18.33 9.88
N LEU A 897 -36.69 -17.75 10.40
CA LEU A 897 -36.96 -17.63 11.83
C LEU A 897 -37.73 -18.83 12.43
N THR A 898 -38.57 -19.52 11.65
CA THR A 898 -39.45 -20.60 12.15
C THR A 898 -39.01 -22.01 11.76
N GLU A 899 -38.47 -22.21 10.55
CA GLU A 899 -38.22 -23.56 10.02
C GLU A 899 -36.87 -24.15 10.45
N SER A 900 -35.92 -23.30 10.89
CA SER A 900 -34.63 -23.78 11.38
C SER A 900 -34.70 -24.27 12.82
N GLN A 901 -34.04 -25.39 13.10
CA GLN A 901 -33.84 -25.92 14.45
C GLN A 901 -32.48 -25.54 15.07
N SER A 902 -31.66 -24.75 14.36
CA SER A 902 -30.27 -24.45 14.72
C SER A 902 -29.90 -22.97 14.64
N ILE A 903 -30.52 -22.20 13.73
CA ILE A 903 -30.23 -20.78 13.55
C ILE A 903 -30.74 -20.00 14.77
N CYS A 904 -29.80 -19.48 15.57
CA CYS A 904 -30.10 -18.65 16.74
C CYS A 904 -29.70 -17.18 16.55
N LYS A 905 -28.92 -16.84 15.51
CA LYS A 905 -28.50 -15.46 15.20
C LYS A 905 -28.76 -15.13 13.73
N VAL A 906 -29.52 -14.07 13.46
CA VAL A 906 -29.86 -13.63 12.09
C VAL A 906 -29.51 -12.17 11.92
N GLU A 907 -28.69 -11.85 10.90
CA GLU A 907 -28.45 -10.46 10.48
C GLU A 907 -29.23 -10.18 9.17
N PHE A 908 -30.09 -9.18 9.18
CA PHE A 908 -30.87 -8.72 8.04
C PHE A 908 -30.38 -7.36 7.55
N TYR A 909 -30.22 -7.22 6.24
CA TYR A 909 -29.76 -5.99 5.58
C TYR A 909 -30.81 -5.51 4.56
N GLU A 910 -31.01 -4.19 4.46
CA GLU A 910 -31.88 -3.58 3.43
C GLU A 910 -33.29 -4.25 3.32
N LEU A 911 -33.97 -4.50 4.44
CA LEU A 911 -35.34 -5.05 4.41
C LEU A 911 -36.38 -3.97 4.08
N SER A 912 -37.43 -4.36 3.34
CA SER A 912 -38.65 -3.56 3.20
C SER A 912 -39.47 -3.51 4.50
N LEU A 913 -40.30 -2.48 4.65
CA LEU A 913 -41.20 -2.30 5.81
C LEU A 913 -42.13 -3.50 6.05
N ALA A 914 -42.55 -4.18 4.97
CA ALA A 914 -43.37 -5.39 5.06
C ALA A 914 -42.57 -6.56 5.67
N SER A 915 -41.33 -6.75 5.25
CA SER A 915 -40.43 -7.78 5.78
C SER A 915 -40.01 -7.50 7.22
N VAL A 916 -39.74 -6.24 7.58
CA VAL A 916 -39.54 -5.81 8.98
C VAL A 916 -40.77 -6.17 9.83
N GLY A 917 -41.97 -5.83 9.36
CA GLY A 917 -43.22 -6.17 10.03
C GLY A 917 -43.39 -7.68 10.26
N ALA A 918 -43.09 -8.49 9.24
CA ALA A 918 -43.13 -9.95 9.35
C ALA A 918 -42.12 -10.50 10.36
N VAL A 919 -40.88 -9.99 10.39
CA VAL A 919 -39.88 -10.38 11.41
C VAL A 919 -40.40 -10.08 12.82
N LEU A 920 -40.85 -8.83 13.06
CA LEU A 920 -41.33 -8.42 14.39
C LEU A 920 -42.58 -9.20 14.82
N ALA A 921 -43.51 -9.47 13.89
CA ALA A 921 -44.71 -10.26 14.17
C ALA A 921 -44.39 -11.73 14.49
N THR A 922 -43.30 -12.28 13.95
CA THR A 922 -42.92 -13.69 14.09
C THR A 922 -42.09 -13.97 15.35
N LEU A 923 -41.47 -12.92 15.93
CA LEU A 923 -40.59 -13.03 17.09
C LEU A 923 -41.13 -13.96 18.19
N HIS A 924 -42.39 -13.79 18.61
CA HIS A 924 -43.00 -14.56 19.70
C HIS A 924 -43.06 -16.08 19.47
N GLN A 925 -42.90 -16.55 18.24
CA GLN A 925 -42.92 -17.97 17.84
C GLN A 925 -41.54 -18.62 17.90
N CYS A 926 -40.47 -17.81 17.92
CA CYS A 926 -39.09 -18.25 17.82
C CYS A 926 -38.61 -18.83 19.15
N LYS A 927 -38.30 -20.14 19.20
CA LYS A 927 -37.95 -20.84 20.47
C LYS A 927 -36.46 -20.80 20.85
N ILE A 928 -35.59 -20.66 19.86
CA ILE A 928 -34.12 -20.75 19.99
C ILE A 928 -33.40 -19.46 19.60
N LEU A 929 -34.12 -18.45 19.14
CA LEU A 929 -33.55 -17.22 18.63
C LEU A 929 -32.94 -16.41 19.79
N GLU A 930 -31.64 -16.15 19.67
CA GLU A 930 -30.82 -15.41 20.64
C GLU A 930 -30.55 -13.98 20.17
N CYS A 931 -30.41 -13.75 18.85
CA CYS A 931 -29.96 -12.48 18.31
C CYS A 931 -30.67 -12.15 16.99
N ILE A 932 -31.21 -10.93 16.89
CA ILE A 932 -31.49 -10.27 15.61
C ILE A 932 -30.60 -9.04 15.50
N GLU A 933 -29.92 -8.93 14.37
CA GLU A 933 -29.30 -7.69 13.89
C GLU A 933 -30.04 -7.23 12.63
N MET A 934 -30.48 -5.97 12.59
CA MET A 934 -30.99 -5.29 11.41
C MET A 934 -30.05 -4.13 11.08
N TYR A 935 -29.72 -4.00 9.80
CA TYR A 935 -28.89 -2.93 9.26
C TYR A 935 -29.58 -2.31 8.04
N GLU A 936 -29.50 -0.98 7.88
CA GLU A 936 -30.00 -0.25 6.71
C GLU A 936 -31.48 -0.53 6.36
N SER A 937 -32.28 -0.97 7.35
CA SER A 937 -33.68 -1.37 7.19
C SER A 937 -34.55 -0.31 7.86
N HIS A 938 -35.41 0.39 7.11
CA HIS A 938 -36.23 1.45 7.69
C HIS A 938 -37.26 0.87 8.68
N ILE A 939 -37.23 1.35 9.93
CA ILE A 939 -38.17 0.94 10.98
C ILE A 939 -39.02 2.15 11.40
N MET A 940 -40.32 2.06 11.11
CA MET A 940 -41.31 3.09 11.45
C MET A 940 -42.15 2.70 12.69
N ARG A 941 -42.65 3.71 13.39
CA ARG A 941 -43.40 3.60 14.64
C ARG A 941 -44.58 2.62 14.54
N GLU A 942 -45.31 2.66 13.44
CA GLU A 942 -46.52 1.86 13.19
C GLU A 942 -46.20 0.36 13.18
N VAL A 943 -45.08 -0.01 12.55
CA VAL A 943 -44.60 -1.38 12.42
C VAL A 943 -44.15 -1.93 13.78
N VAL A 944 -43.49 -1.10 14.60
CA VAL A 944 -43.05 -1.47 15.94
C VAL A 944 -44.24 -1.55 16.91
N ALA A 945 -45.11 -0.55 16.92
CA ALA A 945 -46.24 -0.46 17.85
C ALA A 945 -47.24 -1.62 17.72
N GLY A 946 -47.47 -2.12 16.50
CA GLY A 946 -48.36 -3.26 16.25
C GLY A 946 -47.76 -4.63 16.59
N ASN A 947 -46.43 -4.78 16.49
CA ASN A 947 -45.78 -6.11 16.46
C ASN A 947 -44.79 -6.35 17.60
N LEU A 948 -43.89 -5.40 17.90
CA LEU A 948 -42.92 -5.53 19.01
C LEU A 948 -43.60 -5.46 20.39
N MET A 949 -44.85 -4.99 20.45
CA MET A 949 -45.68 -5.00 21.65
C MET A 949 -46.27 -6.38 22.00
N GLN A 950 -45.81 -7.46 21.37
CA GLN A 950 -46.02 -8.85 21.77
C GLN A 950 -44.84 -9.34 22.63
N SER A 951 -44.96 -10.45 23.36
CA SER A 951 -43.88 -10.88 24.27
C SER A 951 -42.67 -11.42 23.51
N LEU A 952 -41.49 -10.85 23.76
CA LEU A 952 -40.20 -11.33 23.24
C LEU A 952 -39.89 -12.76 23.74
N PRO A 953 -39.17 -13.59 22.94
CA PRO A 953 -38.78 -14.94 23.37
C PRO A 953 -37.88 -14.97 24.59
N ARG A 954 -38.03 -16.01 25.41
CA ARG A 954 -37.17 -16.24 26.60
C ARG A 954 -35.70 -16.52 26.25
N SER A 955 -35.43 -16.97 25.02
CA SER A 955 -34.08 -17.18 24.49
C SER A 955 -33.41 -15.89 24.02
N PHE A 956 -34.17 -14.83 23.77
CA PHE A 956 -33.70 -13.65 23.04
C PHE A 956 -32.79 -12.78 23.90
N ARG A 957 -31.52 -12.63 23.50
CA ARG A 957 -30.45 -11.92 24.22
C ARG A 957 -30.07 -10.59 23.57
N GLU A 958 -30.05 -10.52 22.24
CA GLU A 958 -29.49 -9.37 21.52
C GLU A 958 -30.51 -8.82 20.52
N LEU A 959 -30.88 -7.54 20.69
CA LEU A 959 -31.63 -6.78 19.70
C LEU A 959 -30.74 -5.66 19.17
N ARG A 960 -30.28 -5.78 17.92
CA ARG A 960 -29.45 -4.76 17.27
C ARG A 960 -30.20 -4.19 16.07
N LEU A 961 -30.48 -2.90 16.07
CA LEU A 961 -31.23 -2.18 15.03
C LEU A 961 -30.42 -0.96 14.62
N LYS A 962 -29.35 -1.17 13.86
CA LYS A 962 -28.35 -0.14 13.54
C LYS A 962 -28.69 0.59 12.25
N ASN A 963 -28.55 1.92 12.25
CA ASN A 963 -28.84 2.78 11.09
C ASN A 963 -30.20 2.43 10.43
N CYS A 964 -31.22 2.18 11.26
CA CYS A 964 -32.55 1.68 10.87
C CYS A 964 -33.60 2.80 10.78
N ALA A 965 -33.18 4.05 10.59
CA ALA A 965 -34.03 5.24 10.57
C ALA A 965 -34.83 5.51 11.87
N ILE A 966 -34.47 4.88 13.00
CA ILE A 966 -35.27 4.95 14.22
C ILE A 966 -35.23 6.38 14.80
N ASP A 967 -36.40 6.98 14.95
CA ASP A 967 -36.61 8.27 15.60
C ASP A 967 -36.86 8.10 17.11
N SER A 968 -36.83 9.21 17.86
CA SER A 968 -37.11 9.17 19.31
C SER A 968 -38.48 8.59 19.67
N ASN A 969 -39.53 8.78 18.85
CA ASN A 969 -40.85 8.22 19.16
C ASN A 969 -40.86 6.69 19.06
N THR A 970 -40.15 6.14 18.07
CA THR A 970 -40.00 4.70 17.86
C THR A 970 -39.05 4.10 18.90
N ALA A 971 -37.96 4.80 19.23
CA ALA A 971 -37.03 4.42 20.29
C ALA A 971 -37.70 4.29 21.67
N CYS A 972 -38.57 5.24 22.06
CA CYS A 972 -39.36 5.13 23.29
C CYS A 972 -40.14 3.80 23.38
N ILE A 973 -40.79 3.37 22.29
CA ILE A 973 -41.55 2.11 22.27
C ILE A 973 -40.63 0.91 22.41
N ILE A 974 -39.45 0.94 21.77
CA ILE A 974 -38.44 -0.13 21.90
C ILE A 974 -37.91 -0.20 23.34
N PHE A 975 -37.57 0.94 23.94
CA PHE A 975 -37.16 1.02 25.34
C PHE A 975 -38.26 0.49 26.28
N ASP A 976 -39.52 0.88 26.10
CA ASP A 976 -40.63 0.38 26.92
C ASP A 976 -40.87 -1.13 26.74
N ALA A 977 -40.72 -1.66 25.51
CA ALA A 977 -40.87 -3.08 25.23
C ALA A 977 -39.76 -3.94 25.87
N VAL A 978 -38.52 -3.43 25.92
CA VAL A 978 -37.35 -4.12 26.48
C VAL A 978 -37.25 -3.93 28.00
N ILE A 979 -37.45 -2.71 28.51
CA ILE A 979 -37.18 -2.33 29.90
C ILE A 979 -38.42 -2.45 30.78
N CYS A 980 -39.58 -1.93 30.36
CA CYS A 980 -40.76 -1.82 31.22
C CYS A 980 -41.56 -3.14 31.35
N ARG A 981 -41.37 -4.09 30.44
CA ARG A 981 -42.05 -5.39 30.45
C ARG A 981 -41.21 -6.48 31.12
N ASP A 982 -41.83 -7.64 31.35
CA ASP A 982 -41.18 -8.87 31.84
C ASP A 982 -40.27 -9.56 30.79
N SER A 983 -39.60 -8.78 29.95
CA SER A 983 -38.49 -9.26 29.12
C SER A 983 -37.27 -9.48 30.02
N GLN A 984 -37.23 -10.62 30.70
CA GLN A 984 -36.10 -11.04 31.56
C GLN A 984 -34.94 -11.66 30.75
N ALA A 985 -34.94 -11.47 29.43
CA ALA A 985 -34.11 -12.23 28.50
C ALA A 985 -33.05 -11.38 27.79
N VAL A 986 -33.40 -10.13 27.41
CA VAL A 986 -32.52 -9.27 26.59
C VAL A 986 -31.38 -8.74 27.43
N GLN A 987 -30.17 -8.93 26.91
CA GLN A 987 -28.86 -8.54 27.44
C GLN A 987 -28.25 -7.35 26.72
N ILE A 988 -28.48 -7.25 25.41
CA ILE A 988 -27.92 -6.19 24.57
C ILE A 988 -29.04 -5.53 23.77
N LEU A 989 -29.14 -4.21 23.90
CA LEU A 989 -29.97 -3.36 23.06
C LEU A 989 -29.08 -2.38 22.29
N ASP A 990 -29.01 -2.51 20.99
CA ASP A 990 -28.11 -1.73 20.15
C ASP A 990 -28.92 -0.89 19.15
N LEU A 991 -28.98 0.41 19.41
CA LEU A 991 -29.64 1.43 18.58
C LEU A 991 -28.60 2.42 18.02
N GLY A 992 -27.38 1.95 17.76
CA GLY A 992 -26.32 2.74 17.16
C GLY A 992 -26.67 3.29 15.76
N ASP A 993 -26.08 4.43 15.42
CA ASP A 993 -26.23 5.11 14.12
C ASP A 993 -27.70 5.52 13.77
N ASN A 994 -28.63 5.64 14.73
CA ASN A 994 -30.03 6.07 14.49
C ASN A 994 -30.27 7.59 14.65
N ILE A 995 -31.51 8.05 14.47
CA ILE A 995 -31.88 9.47 14.50
C ILE A 995 -32.60 9.81 15.83
N ILE A 996 -32.07 9.27 16.93
CA ILE A 996 -32.61 9.49 18.28
C ILE A 996 -32.05 10.81 18.81
N ASP A 997 -32.95 11.71 19.23
CA ASP A 997 -32.63 13.00 19.83
C ASP A 997 -32.81 13.00 21.36
N ASP A 998 -32.71 14.17 21.98
CA ASP A 998 -32.88 14.33 23.42
C ASP A 998 -34.27 13.92 23.95
N LYS A 999 -35.30 13.74 23.11
CA LYS A 999 -36.56 13.16 23.57
C LYS A 999 -36.40 11.68 23.93
N GLY A 1000 -35.71 10.92 23.07
CA GLY A 1000 -35.46 9.49 23.29
C GLY A 1000 -34.42 9.25 24.39
N GLY A 1001 -33.36 10.06 24.42
CA GLY A 1001 -32.32 10.00 25.46
C GLY A 1001 -32.87 10.20 26.87
N ARG A 1002 -33.70 11.23 27.07
CA ARG A 1002 -34.33 11.51 28.38
C ARG A 1002 -35.39 10.48 28.78
N HIS A 1003 -36.10 9.89 27.81
CA HIS A 1003 -36.99 8.77 28.09
C HIS A 1003 -36.21 7.57 28.64
N LEU A 1004 -35.09 7.20 28.01
CA LEU A 1004 -34.21 6.16 28.52
C LEU A 1004 -33.66 6.49 29.92
N ALA A 1005 -33.20 7.73 30.15
CA ALA A 1005 -32.73 8.16 31.47
C ALA A 1005 -33.80 7.95 32.55
N GLY A 1006 -35.05 8.31 32.28
CA GLY A 1006 -36.19 8.06 33.17
C GLY A 1006 -36.49 6.58 33.45
N LEU A 1007 -36.01 5.65 32.62
CA LEU A 1007 -36.15 4.20 32.79
C LEU A 1007 -34.98 3.54 33.55
N ILE A 1008 -33.83 4.21 33.68
CA ILE A 1008 -32.66 3.68 34.41
C ILE A 1008 -32.98 3.35 35.89
N PRO A 1009 -33.74 4.16 36.65
CA PRO A 1009 -34.18 3.80 37.99
C PRO A 1009 -35.04 2.51 38.04
N LEU A 1010 -35.84 2.23 36.99
CA LEU A 1010 -36.63 1.00 36.93
C LEU A 1010 -35.77 -0.24 36.67
N LEU A 1011 -34.66 -0.09 35.93
CA LEU A 1011 -33.65 -1.13 35.78
C LEU A 1011 -33.02 -1.47 37.14
N ALA A 1012 -32.59 -0.46 37.90
CA ALA A 1012 -31.98 -0.64 39.22
C ALA A 1012 -32.87 -1.37 40.24
N LEU A 1013 -34.20 -1.29 40.09
CA LEU A 1013 -35.17 -1.96 40.97
C LEU A 1013 -35.41 -3.44 40.62
N LYS A 1014 -34.92 -3.94 39.46
CA LYS A 1014 -35.08 -5.35 39.07
C LYS A 1014 -34.02 -6.22 39.78
N LYS A 1015 -34.48 -7.14 40.65
CA LYS A 1015 -33.64 -8.09 41.41
C LYS A 1015 -32.68 -8.95 40.58
N THR A 1016 -32.97 -9.13 39.30
CA THR A 1016 -32.09 -9.75 38.31
C THR A 1016 -32.17 -8.91 37.05
N LEU A 1017 -31.16 -8.07 36.83
CA LEU A 1017 -31.01 -7.35 35.57
C LEU A 1017 -30.60 -8.33 34.48
N SER A 1018 -31.34 -8.31 33.36
CA SER A 1018 -30.93 -9.02 32.15
C SER A 1018 -30.13 -8.12 31.22
N LEU A 1019 -30.50 -6.85 31.11
CA LEU A 1019 -29.95 -5.87 30.18
C LEU A 1019 -28.65 -5.27 30.73
N ASN A 1020 -27.54 -5.53 30.03
CA ASN A 1020 -26.19 -5.17 30.47
C ASN A 1020 -25.50 -4.19 29.50
N GLU A 1021 -25.88 -4.15 28.22
CA GLU A 1021 -25.27 -3.25 27.23
C GLU A 1021 -26.35 -2.48 26.44
N ILE A 1022 -26.19 -1.16 26.34
CA ILE A 1022 -27.04 -0.28 25.54
C ILE A 1022 -26.15 0.53 24.59
N PHE A 1023 -26.25 0.31 23.27
CA PHE A 1023 -25.49 1.06 22.29
C PHE A 1023 -26.33 2.21 21.72
N LEU A 1024 -25.84 3.44 21.88
CA LEU A 1024 -26.47 4.67 21.42
C LEU A 1024 -25.49 5.58 20.66
N HIS A 1025 -24.31 5.08 20.30
CA HIS A 1025 -23.33 5.84 19.52
C HIS A 1025 -23.93 6.37 18.21
N HIS A 1026 -23.45 7.52 17.76
CA HIS A 1026 -23.86 8.18 16.52
C HIS A 1026 -25.37 8.47 16.43
N ASN A 1027 -25.94 8.98 17.52
CA ASN A 1027 -27.30 9.53 17.60
C ASN A 1027 -27.26 11.05 17.84
N SER A 1028 -28.38 11.73 17.64
CA SER A 1028 -28.53 13.20 17.65
C SER A 1028 -28.72 13.79 19.06
N PHE A 1029 -27.93 13.33 20.04
CA PHE A 1029 -27.98 13.84 21.41
C PHE A 1029 -27.26 15.18 21.58
N THR A 1030 -27.68 15.95 22.58
CA THR A 1030 -26.93 17.10 23.11
C THR A 1030 -26.38 16.81 24.51
N GLU A 1031 -25.61 17.74 25.06
CA GLU A 1031 -25.14 17.71 26.46
C GLU A 1031 -26.27 17.43 27.47
N ILE A 1032 -27.52 17.83 27.18
CA ILE A 1032 -28.68 17.61 28.05
C ILE A 1032 -28.90 16.12 28.31
N THR A 1033 -28.95 15.29 27.26
CA THR A 1033 -29.10 13.83 27.41
C THR A 1033 -27.92 13.23 28.17
N ILE A 1034 -26.70 13.67 27.89
CA ILE A 1034 -25.50 13.13 28.52
C ILE A 1034 -25.49 13.44 30.02
N ILE A 1035 -25.86 14.67 30.41
CA ILE A 1035 -26.00 15.06 31.82
C ILE A 1035 -27.09 14.22 32.51
N GLU A 1036 -28.26 14.06 31.89
CA GLU A 1036 -29.35 13.25 32.48
C GLU A 1036 -28.96 11.77 32.63
N LEU A 1037 -28.24 11.18 31.67
CA LEU A 1037 -27.72 9.81 31.79
C LEU A 1037 -26.68 9.69 32.92
N ILE A 1038 -25.74 10.63 33.04
CA ILE A 1038 -24.77 10.66 34.16
C ILE A 1038 -25.52 10.77 35.50
N ASP A 1039 -26.53 11.63 35.60
CA ASP A 1039 -27.27 11.87 36.84
C ASP A 1039 -28.04 10.63 37.32
N GLN A 1040 -28.57 9.82 36.40
CA GLN A 1040 -29.25 8.56 36.75
C GLN A 1040 -28.24 7.43 37.02
N LEU A 1041 -27.16 7.33 36.24
CA LEU A 1041 -26.14 6.29 36.41
C LEU A 1041 -25.24 6.51 37.64
N ALA A 1042 -25.12 7.75 38.14
CA ALA A 1042 -24.39 8.08 39.36
C ALA A 1042 -24.91 7.34 40.61
N TRP A 1043 -26.21 7.02 40.62
CA TRP A 1043 -26.89 6.33 41.72
C TRP A 1043 -27.24 4.87 41.38
N PHE A 1044 -26.73 4.33 40.27
CA PHE A 1044 -26.99 2.95 39.87
C PHE A 1044 -26.21 1.97 40.78
N PRO A 1045 -26.76 0.78 41.07
CA PRO A 1045 -26.11 -0.20 41.94
C PRO A 1045 -24.68 -0.53 41.49
N SER A 1046 -23.73 -0.48 42.43
CA SER A 1046 -22.31 -0.66 42.12
C SER A 1046 -21.95 -2.10 41.73
N ASP A 1047 -22.76 -3.06 42.20
CA ASP A 1047 -22.69 -4.51 41.98
C ASP A 1047 -23.34 -5.00 40.68
N VAL A 1048 -23.90 -4.09 39.86
CA VAL A 1048 -24.47 -4.45 38.55
C VAL A 1048 -23.70 -3.80 37.39
N ASP A 1049 -23.43 -4.62 36.38
CA ASP A 1049 -22.77 -4.25 35.13
C ASP A 1049 -23.80 -3.82 34.08
N LEU A 1050 -23.94 -2.51 33.91
CA LEU A 1050 -24.67 -1.86 32.81
C LEU A 1050 -23.69 -0.93 32.08
N VAL A 1051 -23.55 -1.04 30.76
CA VAL A 1051 -22.66 -0.19 29.95
C VAL A 1051 -23.45 0.50 28.85
N VAL A 1052 -23.35 1.82 28.79
CA VAL A 1052 -23.92 2.65 27.75
C VAL A 1052 -22.81 3.07 26.79
N TYR A 1053 -22.88 2.61 25.54
CA TYR A 1053 -21.92 2.95 24.50
C TYR A 1053 -22.35 4.23 23.76
N LEU A 1054 -21.49 5.25 23.79
CA LEU A 1054 -21.68 6.57 23.18
C LEU A 1054 -20.62 6.85 22.10
N SER A 1055 -20.84 7.88 21.28
CA SER A 1055 -19.83 8.37 20.31
C SER A 1055 -18.55 8.85 21.03
N LEU A 1056 -17.39 8.69 20.38
CA LEU A 1056 -16.08 9.07 20.93
C LEU A 1056 -15.95 10.57 21.28
N GLN A 1057 -16.73 11.43 20.62
CA GLN A 1057 -16.79 12.87 20.96
C GLN A 1057 -17.23 13.16 22.40
N TRP A 1058 -17.94 12.23 23.06
CA TRP A 1058 -18.48 12.44 24.41
C TRP A 1058 -17.49 12.10 25.54
N GLU A 1059 -16.39 11.38 25.26
CA GLU A 1059 -15.42 10.92 26.26
C GLU A 1059 -14.89 12.08 27.12
N GLY A 1060 -14.43 13.16 26.46
CA GLY A 1060 -13.89 14.34 27.14
C GLY A 1060 -14.93 15.05 28.01
N PHE A 1061 -16.16 15.19 27.51
CA PHE A 1061 -17.26 15.86 28.23
C PHE A 1061 -17.67 15.08 29.47
N VAL A 1062 -17.87 13.75 29.35
CA VAL A 1062 -18.28 12.91 30.49
C VAL A 1062 -17.19 12.88 31.56
N ASN A 1063 -15.93 12.66 31.16
CA ASN A 1063 -14.80 12.69 32.10
C ASN A 1063 -14.71 14.03 32.85
N GLN A 1064 -14.75 15.15 32.12
CA GLN A 1064 -14.68 16.48 32.73
C GLN A 1064 -15.88 16.74 33.66
N PHE A 1065 -17.11 16.43 33.24
CA PHE A 1065 -18.31 16.68 34.04
C PHE A 1065 -18.33 15.85 35.34
N ILE A 1066 -17.83 14.62 35.29
CA ILE A 1066 -17.69 13.74 36.45
C ILE A 1066 -16.55 14.19 37.39
N GLU A 1067 -15.40 14.62 36.88
CA GLU A 1067 -14.29 15.16 37.70
C GLU A 1067 -14.74 16.35 38.58
N HIS A 1068 -15.68 17.17 38.10
CA HIS A 1068 -16.23 18.30 38.84
C HIS A 1068 -17.31 17.91 39.87
N SER A 1069 -17.67 16.63 40.00
CA SER A 1069 -18.71 16.16 40.93
C SER A 1069 -18.36 14.79 41.54
N PRO A 1070 -17.73 14.74 42.74
CA PRO A 1070 -17.31 13.48 43.38
C PRO A 1070 -18.44 12.46 43.60
N ILE A 1071 -19.68 12.93 43.74
CA ILE A 1071 -20.88 12.09 43.90
C ILE A 1071 -21.20 11.34 42.60
N LYS A 1072 -20.87 11.91 41.43
CA LYS A 1072 -21.15 11.31 40.11
C LYS A 1072 -20.04 10.36 39.63
N HIS A 1073 -18.98 10.16 40.41
CA HIS A 1073 -17.86 9.32 40.01
C HIS A 1073 -18.25 7.85 39.77
N GLY A 1074 -19.30 7.36 40.44
CA GLY A 1074 -19.89 6.04 40.20
C GLY A 1074 -20.43 5.83 38.78
N ALA A 1075 -20.84 6.90 38.08
CA ALA A 1075 -21.35 6.81 36.71
C ALA A 1075 -20.28 6.40 35.68
N LEU A 1076 -19.00 6.67 35.94
CA LEU A 1076 -17.94 6.49 34.94
C LEU A 1076 -17.75 5.04 34.50
N LYS A 1077 -17.99 4.06 35.40
CA LYS A 1077 -17.92 2.62 35.08
C LYS A 1077 -19.00 2.17 34.10
N HIS A 1078 -20.03 2.99 33.88
CA HIS A 1078 -21.20 2.68 33.08
C HIS A 1078 -21.14 3.26 31.65
N PHE A 1079 -20.00 3.83 31.22
CA PHE A 1079 -19.84 4.39 29.88
C PHE A 1079 -18.65 3.81 29.12
N GLU A 1080 -18.86 3.53 27.82
CA GLU A 1080 -17.79 3.34 26.84
C GLU A 1080 -18.01 4.27 25.64
N PHE A 1081 -16.93 4.73 25.00
CA PHE A 1081 -16.97 5.83 24.03
C PHE A 1081 -16.52 5.44 22.62
N LYS A 1082 -16.65 4.17 22.20
CA LYS A 1082 -16.15 3.72 20.90
C LYS A 1082 -17.20 2.89 20.17
N ARG A 1083 -17.22 2.92 18.83
CA ARG A 1083 -17.88 1.86 18.05
C ARG A 1083 -17.34 0.50 18.51
N PRO A 1084 -18.18 -0.48 18.87
CA PRO A 1084 -17.74 -1.86 19.01
C PRO A 1084 -17.20 -2.35 17.66
N ASP A 1085 -16.27 -3.31 17.67
CA ASP A 1085 -15.79 -3.92 16.43
C ASP A 1085 -16.96 -4.53 15.67
N MET A 1086 -17.26 -3.97 14.49
CA MET A 1086 -18.29 -4.46 13.56
C MET A 1086 -17.97 -5.90 13.16
N HIS A 1087 -18.63 -6.82 13.88
CA HIS A 1087 -18.41 -8.27 14.04
C HIS A 1087 -17.25 -8.70 14.97
N PRO A 1088 -17.57 -9.30 16.14
CA PRO A 1088 -16.62 -10.02 16.98
C PRO A 1088 -15.95 -11.25 16.32
N SER A 1089 -16.41 -11.69 15.13
CA SER A 1089 -15.91 -12.89 14.46
C SER A 1089 -14.64 -12.70 13.63
N THR A 1090 -14.08 -11.47 13.55
CA THR A 1090 -12.87 -11.18 12.75
C THR A 1090 -11.63 -10.73 13.56
N SER A 1091 -11.63 -10.91 14.89
CA SER A 1091 -10.48 -10.62 15.77
C SER A 1091 -9.41 -11.74 15.79
N THR A 1092 -9.07 -12.32 14.63
CA THR A 1092 -7.92 -13.26 14.48
C THR A 1092 -7.15 -13.08 13.18
#